data_AF-A0A924MNM9-F1
#
_entry.id   AF-A0A924MNM9-F1
#
_cell.length_a   1.000
_cell.length_b   1.000
_cell.length_c   1.000
_cell.angle_alpha   90.00
_cell.angle_beta   90.00
_cell.angle_gamma   90.00
#
_symmetry.space_group_name_H-M   'P 1'
#
loop_
_entity.id
_entity.type
_entity.pdbx_description
1 polymer ?
#
loop_
_entity_poly.entity_id
_entity_poly.type
_entity_poly.pdbx_seq_one_letter_code
_entity_poly.pdbx_strand_id
1 'polypeptide(L)'
;WTHSQVLLRQLNAKQSEAQLFERLAGSILYATPAMRAPASVLAKNRRSQSGLWGHSVSGDLPVVLVQISDAANIELVRQMVLAHAYWRLKGLSVDLVIWNEDRAGYRQHLQDLIMGLIAGGLEASLIDKPGGIFVRPAHQISSEDRILMQSVARVILSDEKGSLADQVGRRPLEASLPRALDRIAPRNDIAVVAETPEQVDRREGMILRNDLGGFSADGSEYIIRLSPGQATPAPWANVIANAHFGTVLSESGGAYTWGENAHEFRLTPWHNDPVSDGSGEAIYLRDEETGQFWSPTPLPTRGPGRYVTRHGFGYSVFEHSEDGISSELWVYVALDASIKFSVLKVRNDSGCARRLSATAYVEWVLGDLRSKQAMHVVTETEGAGGALFARNAFNMEFPDRVAFLDTDAGSRTVTGDRSEFIGRNRSLRNPAALSRSRLSGRLGAGMDPCAALQVGIDLEDGEEKEVVFRLGLGRDLRDARALVQRFRGTGAASTALQAVRDYWQHTLSAVRVQTPDPSLDVLANGWLMYQTIACRFLARSGFYQSGGAYGFRDQLQDSMAMLHAAPARVREHLLLCAAHQFPEGDVQHWWHPPLDRGVRTHCSDDFLWLPLAVSRYVQVTGDSGVLDEMVGFVEGRPVSRDEESYYDLPVRSELRETLYGHCLRALENGKPRGVHGLPLIGGGDWNDGMNLVGAQGRGESVWLAFFQYDVLGRFATIAEQRNDLDTAAQCRAQADSLSLELEA
;
A
#
# COMPACT_ATOMS: atom_id res chain seq x y z
N TRP A 1 33.12 23.12 12.11
CA TRP A 1 33.44 23.63 13.46
C TRP A 1 33.11 25.11 13.61
N THR A 2 33.73 26.02 12.85
CA THR A 2 33.47 27.48 12.90
C THR A 2 32.01 27.85 12.67
N HIS A 3 31.37 27.23 11.66
CA HIS A 3 29.94 27.43 11.37
C HIS A 3 29.03 27.06 12.56
N SER A 4 29.34 25.99 13.29
CA SER A 4 28.59 25.59 14.49
C SER A 4 28.75 26.59 15.64
N GLN A 5 29.94 27.19 15.82
CA GLN A 5 30.15 28.21 16.85
C GLN A 5 29.44 29.53 16.55
N VAL A 6 29.41 29.94 15.27
CA VAL A 6 28.66 31.12 14.83
C VAL A 6 27.16 30.94 15.09
N LEU A 7 26.62 29.76 14.76
CA LEU A 7 25.21 29.41 14.99
C LEU A 7 24.85 29.45 16.49
N LEU A 8 25.70 28.90 17.37
CA LEU A 8 25.46 28.95 18.82
C LEU A 8 25.53 30.37 19.38
N ARG A 9 26.42 31.22 18.86
CA ARG A 9 26.48 32.65 19.23
C ARG A 9 25.25 33.42 18.78
N GLN A 10 24.73 33.14 17.58
CA GLN A 10 23.50 33.75 17.07
C GLN A 10 22.27 33.37 17.91
N LEU A 11 22.22 32.14 18.42
CA LEU A 11 21.15 31.66 19.30
C LEU A 11 21.36 32.00 20.78
N ASN A 12 22.52 32.57 21.16
CA ASN A 12 22.94 32.73 22.55
C ASN A 12 22.85 31.42 23.37
N ALA A 13 23.17 30.28 22.74
CA ALA A 13 23.07 28.95 23.31
C ALA A 13 24.45 28.39 23.70
N LYS A 14 24.50 27.61 24.79
CA LYS A 14 25.72 26.92 25.24
C LYS A 14 25.92 25.61 24.47
N GLN A 15 27.16 25.15 24.39
CA GLN A 15 27.49 23.85 23.78
C GLN A 15 26.78 22.68 24.48
N SER A 16 26.60 22.75 25.81
CA SER A 16 25.87 21.73 26.56
C SER A 16 24.38 21.69 26.22
N GLU A 17 23.75 22.84 25.94
CA GLU A 17 22.36 22.91 25.46
C GLU A 17 22.25 22.31 24.05
N ALA A 18 23.20 22.62 23.16
CA ALA A 18 23.23 22.05 21.81
C ALA A 18 23.28 20.52 21.80
N GLN A 19 24.06 19.90 22.69
CA GLN A 19 24.10 18.44 22.84
C GLN A 19 22.75 17.85 23.27
N LEU A 20 22.01 18.54 24.14
CA LEU A 20 20.65 18.11 24.52
C LEU A 20 19.69 18.24 23.33
N PHE A 21 19.78 19.33 22.56
CA PHE A 21 18.97 19.55 21.37
C PHE A 21 19.24 18.49 20.30
N GLU A 22 20.48 18.09 20.09
CA GLU A 22 20.86 17.02 19.16
C GLU A 22 20.35 15.65 19.61
N ARG A 23 20.40 15.34 20.91
CA ARG A 23 19.82 14.10 21.45
C ARG A 23 18.29 14.06 21.28
N LEU A 24 17.61 15.19 21.49
CA LEU A 24 16.18 15.31 21.23
C LEU A 24 15.86 15.16 19.75
N ALA A 25 16.66 15.72 18.85
CA ALA A 25 16.50 15.56 17.40
C ALA A 25 16.48 14.07 17.00
N GLY A 26 17.31 13.22 17.63
CA GLY A 26 17.25 11.78 17.45
C GLY A 26 15.88 11.18 17.81
N SER A 27 15.27 11.61 18.93
CA SER A 27 13.93 11.16 19.33
C SER A 27 12.82 11.73 18.45
N ILE A 28 13.02 12.91 17.87
CA ILE A 28 12.12 13.50 16.87
C ILE A 28 12.17 12.69 15.57
N LEU A 29 13.35 12.28 15.10
CA LEU A 29 13.48 11.52 13.85
C LEU A 29 12.95 10.08 13.97
N TYR A 30 13.25 9.40 15.08
CA TYR A 30 12.94 7.98 15.26
C TYR A 30 11.73 7.68 16.17
N ALA A 31 11.08 8.70 16.74
CA ALA A 31 9.91 8.58 17.61
C ALA A 31 10.11 7.61 18.79
N THR A 32 11.23 7.74 19.51
CA THR A 32 11.64 6.84 20.60
C THR A 32 10.54 6.69 21.68
N PRO A 33 10.13 5.48 22.07
CA PRO A 33 9.05 5.27 23.05
C PRO A 33 9.27 5.98 24.39
N ALA A 34 10.53 6.15 24.82
CA ALA A 34 10.90 6.79 26.07
C ALA A 34 10.48 8.28 26.17
N MET A 35 10.37 8.96 25.04
CA MET A 35 10.01 10.39 24.97
C MET A 35 8.55 10.61 24.58
N ARG A 36 7.78 9.55 24.35
CA ARG A 36 6.37 9.63 23.92
C ARG A 36 5.42 9.40 25.09
N ALA A 37 4.12 9.60 24.83
CA ALA A 37 3.09 9.25 25.81
C ALA A 37 3.11 7.74 26.11
N PRO A 38 2.71 7.32 27.32
CA PRO A 38 2.59 5.91 27.66
C PRO A 38 1.64 5.16 26.71
N ALA A 39 1.90 3.88 26.47
CA ALA A 39 1.09 3.03 25.60
C ALA A 39 -0.42 3.05 25.94
N SER A 40 -0.77 3.19 27.23
CA SER A 40 -2.15 3.29 27.71
C SER A 40 -2.88 4.57 27.28
N VAL A 41 -2.15 5.64 26.95
CA VAL A 41 -2.69 6.88 26.37
C VAL A 41 -2.76 6.73 24.85
N LEU A 42 -1.66 6.29 24.23
CA LEU A 42 -1.57 6.11 22.78
C LEU A 42 -2.69 5.18 22.25
N ALA A 43 -2.93 4.06 22.92
CA ALA A 43 -3.94 3.07 22.52
C ALA A 43 -5.38 3.60 22.57
N LYS A 44 -5.64 4.70 23.32
CA LYS A 44 -6.97 5.33 23.42
C LYS A 44 -7.28 6.27 22.27
N ASN A 45 -6.32 6.63 21.42
CA ASN A 45 -6.62 7.50 20.29
C ASN A 45 -7.67 6.85 19.36
N ARG A 46 -8.66 7.64 18.96
CA ARG A 46 -9.73 7.30 18.01
C ARG A 46 -9.94 8.41 16.96
N ARG A 47 -9.07 9.42 16.95
CA ARG A 47 -9.14 10.57 16.03
C ARG A 47 -8.06 10.46 14.96
N SER A 48 -8.41 10.88 13.75
CA SER A 48 -7.50 11.01 12.61
C SER A 48 -6.70 12.32 12.67
N GLN A 49 -5.75 12.48 11.74
CA GLN A 49 -4.93 13.70 11.61
C GLN A 49 -5.75 14.99 11.58
N SER A 50 -6.92 15.01 10.94
CA SER A 50 -7.76 16.21 10.83
C SER A 50 -8.28 16.72 12.17
N GLY A 51 -8.28 15.90 13.23
CA GLY A 51 -8.59 16.35 14.58
C GLY A 51 -7.63 17.39 15.14
N LEU A 52 -6.42 17.54 14.56
CA LEU A 52 -5.46 18.57 14.94
C LEU A 52 -5.80 19.96 14.36
N TRP A 53 -6.53 20.01 13.24
CA TRP A 53 -6.72 21.24 12.47
C TRP A 53 -7.54 22.30 13.22
N GLY A 54 -8.45 21.87 14.11
CA GLY A 54 -9.17 22.79 15.01
C GLY A 54 -8.25 23.55 15.98
N HIS A 55 -7.00 23.12 16.11
CA HIS A 55 -5.95 23.75 16.92
C HIS A 55 -4.85 24.39 16.06
N SER A 56 -5.08 24.54 14.75
CA SER A 56 -4.14 25.07 13.75
C SER A 56 -2.84 24.26 13.58
N VAL A 57 -2.80 23.02 14.07
CA VAL A 57 -1.66 22.11 13.88
C VAL A 57 -1.99 21.16 12.73
N SER A 58 -1.12 21.03 11.71
CA SER A 58 -1.45 20.21 10.53
C SER A 58 -1.25 18.72 10.77
N GLY A 59 -0.21 18.36 11.54
CA GLY A 59 0.21 16.98 11.78
C GLY A 59 1.19 16.42 10.74
N ASP A 60 1.57 17.20 9.72
CA ASP A 60 2.51 16.76 8.67
C ASP A 60 3.97 16.82 9.13
N LEU A 61 4.26 17.75 10.05
CA LEU A 61 5.58 17.89 10.65
C LEU A 61 5.63 17.16 12.01
N PRO A 62 6.84 16.71 12.43
CA PRO A 62 7.03 16.18 13.77
C PRO A 62 6.52 17.13 14.85
N VAL A 63 5.68 16.65 15.77
CA VAL A 63 5.18 17.43 16.90
C VAL A 63 6.04 17.21 18.14
N VAL A 64 6.47 18.30 18.77
CA VAL A 64 7.08 18.29 20.12
C VAL A 64 6.14 19.00 21.07
N LEU A 65 5.71 18.29 22.12
CA LEU A 65 4.77 18.79 23.11
C LEU A 65 5.49 19.13 24.42
N VAL A 66 5.28 20.34 24.92
CA VAL A 66 5.77 20.81 26.22
C VAL A 66 4.58 21.13 27.11
N GLN A 67 4.50 20.49 28.27
CA GLN A 67 3.48 20.74 29.28
C GLN A 67 4.11 21.58 30.40
N ILE A 68 3.52 22.74 30.68
CA ILE A 68 3.95 23.62 31.76
C ILE A 68 2.74 24.00 32.61
N SER A 69 2.89 23.85 33.93
CA SER A 69 1.87 24.13 34.93
C SER A 69 2.31 25.20 35.94
N ASP A 70 3.61 25.37 36.16
CA ASP A 70 4.19 26.32 37.11
C ASP A 70 5.17 27.30 36.44
N ALA A 71 4.94 28.60 36.66
CA ALA A 71 5.82 29.67 36.17
C ALA A 71 7.25 29.59 36.71
N ALA A 72 7.47 28.95 37.88
CA ALA A 72 8.81 28.70 38.41
C ALA A 72 9.68 27.85 37.47
N ASN A 73 9.06 27.05 36.60
CA ASN A 73 9.74 26.14 35.68
C ASN A 73 9.80 26.66 34.24
N ILE A 74 9.58 27.96 34.02
CA ILE A 74 9.58 28.60 32.69
C ILE A 74 10.88 28.39 31.89
N GLU A 75 11.98 28.07 32.58
CA GLU A 75 13.26 27.73 31.97
C GLU A 75 13.16 26.56 30.97
N LEU A 76 12.29 25.58 31.22
CA LEU A 76 12.05 24.49 30.27
C LEU A 76 11.50 25.02 28.95
N VAL A 77 10.54 25.95 28.99
CA VAL A 77 9.97 26.58 27.78
C VAL A 77 11.03 27.40 27.06
N ARG A 78 11.84 28.19 27.78
CA ARG A 78 12.96 28.95 27.21
C ARG A 78 13.91 28.03 26.43
N GLN A 79 14.31 26.91 27.02
CA GLN A 79 15.20 25.95 26.37
C GLN A 79 14.56 25.30 25.14
N MET A 80 13.26 25.04 25.17
CA MET A 80 12.56 24.42 24.04
C MET A 80 12.34 25.38 22.86
N VAL A 81 12.09 26.68 23.12
CA VAL A 81 12.09 27.71 22.08
C VAL A 81 13.47 27.81 21.42
N LEU A 82 14.54 27.76 22.21
CA LEU A 82 15.91 27.72 21.67
C LEU A 82 16.22 26.44 20.90
N ALA A 83 15.73 25.28 21.37
CA ALA A 83 15.89 24.00 20.69
C ALA A 83 15.20 24.00 19.32
N HIS A 84 13.99 24.54 19.26
CA HIS A 84 13.22 24.68 18.03
C HIS A 84 13.96 25.54 16.99
N ALA A 85 14.46 26.71 17.39
CA ALA A 85 15.31 27.54 16.54
C ALA A 85 16.60 26.82 16.08
N TYR A 86 17.23 26.05 16.98
CA TYR A 86 18.41 25.26 16.65
C TYR A 86 18.11 24.20 15.58
N TRP A 87 17.03 23.43 15.73
CA TRP A 87 16.63 22.42 14.75
C TRP A 87 16.30 23.02 13.40
N ARG A 88 15.59 24.14 13.37
CA ARG A 88 15.25 24.85 12.13
C ARG A 88 16.50 25.29 11.37
N LEU A 89 17.50 25.87 12.06
CA LEU A 89 18.78 26.23 11.44
C LEU A 89 19.59 25.02 10.97
N LYS A 90 19.28 23.81 11.44
CA LYS A 90 19.84 22.53 10.99
C LYS A 90 19.00 21.83 9.92
N GLY A 91 17.90 22.45 9.47
CA GLY A 91 17.01 21.90 8.45
C GLY A 91 15.97 20.90 8.98
N LEU A 92 15.80 20.81 10.30
CA LEU A 92 14.76 19.99 10.93
C LEU A 92 13.57 20.88 11.34
N SER A 93 12.51 20.85 10.52
CA SER A 93 11.24 21.53 10.82
C SER A 93 10.39 20.71 11.78
N VAL A 94 9.82 21.38 12.79
CA VAL A 94 9.08 20.76 13.91
C VAL A 94 7.93 21.70 14.28
N ASP A 95 6.79 21.17 14.67
CA ASP A 95 5.75 21.95 15.34
C ASP A 95 5.97 21.88 16.86
N LEU A 96 6.33 22.99 17.49
CA LEU A 96 6.48 23.09 18.95
C LEU A 96 5.15 23.51 19.58
N VAL A 97 4.48 22.56 20.23
CA VAL A 97 3.22 22.79 20.93
C VAL A 97 3.48 22.98 22.42
N ILE A 98 3.05 24.10 23.00
CA ILE A 98 3.18 24.40 24.42
C ILE A 98 1.77 24.41 25.04
N TRP A 99 1.53 23.47 25.96
CA TRP A 99 0.34 23.42 26.78
C TRP A 99 0.53 24.23 28.06
N ASN A 100 -0.29 25.27 28.20
CA ASN A 100 -0.42 26.00 29.46
C ASN A 100 -1.49 25.31 30.33
N GLU A 101 -1.02 24.59 31.36
CA GLU A 101 -1.84 23.82 32.29
C GLU A 101 -2.08 24.54 33.64
N ASP A 102 -1.73 25.83 33.77
CA ASP A 102 -1.90 26.57 35.03
C ASP A 102 -3.36 26.52 35.51
N ARG A 103 -3.53 25.98 36.72
CA ARG A 103 -4.82 25.80 37.37
C ARG A 103 -5.17 26.96 38.30
N ALA A 104 -4.19 27.77 38.71
CA ALA A 104 -4.36 28.89 39.62
C ALA A 104 -4.85 30.15 38.89
N GLY A 105 -5.35 31.15 39.63
CA GLY A 105 -5.86 32.42 39.09
C GLY A 105 -4.83 33.31 38.37
N TYR A 106 -3.61 32.81 38.13
CA TYR A 106 -2.48 33.50 37.50
C TYR A 106 -2.21 33.05 36.05
N ARG A 107 -3.15 32.34 35.40
CA ARG A 107 -2.97 31.79 34.03
C ARG A 107 -2.49 32.81 33.01
N GLN A 108 -3.01 34.04 33.10
CA GLN A 108 -2.63 35.13 32.20
C GLN A 108 -1.15 35.48 32.38
N HIS A 109 -0.62 35.43 33.61
CA HIS A 109 0.77 35.71 33.87
C HIS A 109 1.71 34.69 33.21
N LEU A 110 1.42 33.40 33.36
CA LEU A 110 2.21 32.35 32.70
C LEU A 110 2.11 32.45 31.18
N GLN A 111 0.90 32.73 30.66
CA GLN A 111 0.69 32.95 29.23
C GLN A 111 1.55 34.11 28.70
N ASP A 112 1.53 35.25 29.40
CA ASP A 112 2.28 36.45 29.01
C ASP A 112 3.79 36.20 29.05
N LEU A 113 4.28 35.43 30.04
CA LEU A 113 5.69 35.02 30.12
C LEU A 113 6.10 34.15 28.92
N ILE A 114 5.29 33.17 28.55
CA ILE A 114 5.55 32.30 27.39
C ILE A 114 5.58 33.14 26.11
N MET A 115 4.59 34.01 25.92
CA MET A 115 4.53 34.88 24.73
C MET A 115 5.70 35.86 24.67
N GLY A 116 6.15 36.39 25.82
CA GLY A 116 7.32 37.25 25.91
C GLY A 116 8.61 36.54 25.49
N LEU A 117 8.79 35.27 25.86
CA LEU A 117 9.93 34.47 25.42
C LEU A 117 9.93 34.22 23.91
N ILE A 118 8.75 33.96 23.32
CA ILE A 118 8.63 33.75 21.87
C ILE A 118 8.89 35.04 21.10
N ALA A 119 8.31 36.16 21.54
CA ALA A 119 8.48 37.47 20.91
C ALA A 119 9.93 37.97 20.96
N GLY A 120 10.69 37.62 22.00
CA GLY A 120 12.12 37.92 22.11
C GLY A 120 13.05 37.01 21.30
N GLY A 121 12.53 35.93 20.71
CA GLY A 121 13.29 34.97 19.92
C GLY A 121 13.33 35.28 18.41
N LEU A 122 14.18 34.56 17.68
CA LEU A 122 14.29 34.64 16.21
C LEU A 122 13.03 34.14 15.47
N GLU A 123 12.04 33.62 16.19
CA GLU A 123 10.90 32.86 15.66
C GLU A 123 9.55 33.55 15.87
N ALA A 124 9.54 34.82 16.30
CA ALA A 124 8.33 35.57 16.60
C ALA A 124 7.31 35.61 15.44
N SER A 125 7.76 35.51 14.18
CA SER A 125 6.91 35.51 12.99
C SER A 125 6.28 34.15 12.63
N LEU A 126 6.63 33.09 13.38
CA LEU A 126 6.23 31.69 13.16
C LEU A 126 5.15 31.19 14.13
N ILE A 127 4.56 32.07 14.93
CA ILE A 127 3.42 31.70 15.78
C ILE A 127 2.25 31.26 14.90
N ASP A 128 1.68 30.11 15.25
CA ASP A 128 0.52 29.51 14.57
C ASP A 128 0.72 29.27 13.06
N LYS A 129 1.96 28.97 12.66
CA LYS A 129 2.33 28.60 11.29
C LYS A 129 2.98 27.22 11.25
N PRO A 130 2.88 26.48 10.12
CA PRO A 130 3.57 25.21 9.96
C PRO A 130 5.09 25.33 10.22
N GLY A 131 5.62 24.42 11.03
CA GLY A 131 7.02 24.42 11.48
C GLY A 131 7.33 25.52 12.49
N GLY A 132 6.31 25.88 13.28
CA GLY A 132 6.31 27.02 14.18
C GLY A 132 5.89 26.66 15.61
N ILE A 133 5.52 27.68 16.38
CA ILE A 133 5.19 27.55 17.81
C ILE A 133 3.69 27.77 18.03
N PHE A 134 3.06 26.83 18.74
CA PHE A 134 1.64 26.81 19.03
C PHE A 134 1.42 26.79 20.54
N VAL A 135 0.93 27.89 21.11
CA VAL A 135 0.62 27.96 22.55
C VAL A 135 -0.88 27.72 22.74
N ARG A 136 -1.25 26.70 23.51
CA ARG A 136 -2.66 26.31 23.71
C ARG A 136 -3.00 26.20 25.21
N PRO A 137 -4.08 26.87 25.68
CA PRO A 137 -4.58 26.66 27.03
C PRO A 137 -5.18 25.26 27.16
N ALA A 138 -4.60 24.40 28.01
CA ALA A 138 -4.99 23.00 28.04
C ALA A 138 -6.49 22.80 28.35
N HIS A 139 -7.09 23.65 29.20
CA HIS A 139 -8.51 23.58 29.57
C HIS A 139 -9.49 23.79 28.41
N GLN A 140 -9.05 24.37 27.29
CA GLN A 140 -9.87 24.55 26.09
C GLN A 140 -9.78 23.37 25.12
N ILE A 141 -8.85 22.44 25.38
CA ILE A 141 -8.65 21.24 24.58
C ILE A 141 -9.50 20.11 25.17
N SER A 142 -10.35 19.51 24.34
CA SER A 142 -11.16 18.35 24.71
C SER A 142 -10.30 17.17 25.16
N SER A 143 -10.86 16.24 25.93
CA SER A 143 -10.12 15.05 26.38
C SER A 143 -9.62 14.20 25.21
N GLU A 144 -10.40 14.09 24.14
CA GLU A 144 -10.05 13.34 22.94
C GLU A 144 -8.92 14.02 22.16
N ASP A 145 -8.97 15.35 22.00
CA ASP A 145 -7.91 16.09 21.29
C ASP A 145 -6.60 16.10 22.09
N ARG A 146 -6.66 16.10 23.42
CA ARG A 146 -5.46 15.92 24.26
C ARG A 146 -4.82 14.55 24.00
N ILE A 147 -5.62 13.49 23.94
CA ILE A 147 -5.13 12.14 23.60
C ILE A 147 -4.52 12.14 22.20
N LEU A 148 -5.18 12.77 21.21
CA LEU A 148 -4.67 12.89 19.85
C LEU A 148 -3.30 13.61 19.83
N MET A 149 -3.21 14.81 20.41
CA MET A 149 -1.96 15.59 20.48
C MET A 149 -0.83 14.83 21.18
N GLN A 150 -1.12 14.15 22.28
CA GLN A 150 -0.15 13.29 22.96
C GLN A 150 0.25 12.08 22.10
N SER A 151 -0.66 11.56 21.27
CA SER A 151 -0.38 10.43 20.40
C SER A 151 0.52 10.76 19.22
N VAL A 152 0.36 11.97 18.65
CA VAL A 152 1.17 12.45 17.51
C VAL A 152 2.51 13.04 17.95
N ALA A 153 2.62 13.47 19.20
CA ALA A 153 3.87 13.99 19.73
C ALA A 153 4.97 12.92 19.71
N ARG A 154 6.09 13.26 19.07
CA ARG A 154 7.31 12.44 19.06
C ARG A 154 8.15 12.63 20.32
N VAL A 155 8.00 13.79 20.95
CA VAL A 155 8.61 14.14 22.24
C VAL A 155 7.55 14.84 23.09
N ILE A 156 7.39 14.40 24.34
CA ILE A 156 6.58 15.04 25.37
C ILE A 156 7.46 15.35 26.57
N LEU A 157 7.57 16.63 26.88
CA LEU A 157 8.28 17.14 28.04
C LEU A 157 7.29 17.77 29.01
N SER A 158 7.54 17.64 30.31
CA SER A 158 6.69 18.20 31.36
C SER A 158 7.55 18.81 32.45
N ASP A 159 7.16 19.98 32.95
CA ASP A 159 7.83 20.63 34.08
C ASP A 159 7.80 19.80 35.37
N GLU A 160 6.78 18.95 35.56
CA GLU A 160 6.70 18.01 36.68
C GLU A 160 7.78 16.90 36.65
N LYS A 161 8.47 16.70 35.51
CA LYS A 161 9.47 15.63 35.34
C LYS A 161 10.92 16.11 35.51
N GLY A 162 11.13 17.32 36.04
CA GLY A 162 12.45 17.90 36.29
C GLY A 162 13.02 18.62 35.08
N SER A 163 14.32 18.92 35.09
CA SER A 163 14.97 19.73 34.05
C SER A 163 14.99 19.01 32.69
N LEU A 164 15.26 19.76 31.62
CA LEU A 164 15.42 19.19 30.28
C LEU A 164 16.52 18.10 30.26
N ALA A 165 17.63 18.35 30.95
CA ALA A 165 18.74 17.40 31.06
C ALA A 165 18.32 16.10 31.76
N ASP A 166 17.51 16.20 32.82
CA ASP A 166 16.98 15.04 33.55
C ASP A 166 16.09 14.18 32.64
N GLN A 167 15.19 14.83 31.88
CA GLN A 167 14.25 14.13 31.01
C GLN A 167 14.95 13.47 29.81
N VAL A 168 15.86 14.19 29.14
CA VAL A 168 16.65 13.65 28.02
C VAL A 168 17.64 12.58 28.49
N GLY A 169 18.10 12.66 29.73
CA GLY A 169 19.02 11.71 30.36
C GLY A 169 18.41 10.36 30.74
N ARG A 170 17.08 10.24 30.82
CA ARG A 170 16.39 9.00 31.20
C ARG A 170 16.65 7.90 30.16
N ARG A 171 17.24 6.79 30.62
CA ARG A 171 17.35 5.58 29.80
C ARG A 171 16.02 4.82 29.84
N PRO A 172 15.48 4.37 28.69
CA PRO A 172 14.38 3.42 28.71
C PRO A 172 14.79 2.16 29.48
N LEU A 173 13.86 1.61 30.26
CA LEU A 173 14.00 0.26 30.79
C LEU A 173 13.97 -0.70 29.61
N GLU A 174 15.04 -1.47 29.40
CA GLU A 174 15.03 -2.53 28.40
C GLU A 174 14.03 -3.61 28.82
N ALA A 175 13.12 -3.95 27.91
CA ALA A 175 12.18 -5.03 28.16
C ALA A 175 12.94 -6.37 28.26
N SER A 176 12.52 -7.22 29.20
CA SER A 176 13.08 -8.57 29.29
C SER A 176 12.74 -9.36 28.03
N LEU A 177 13.79 -9.77 27.31
CA LEU A 177 13.65 -10.65 26.16
C LEU A 177 13.46 -12.11 26.63
N PRO A 178 12.74 -12.94 25.85
CA PRO A 178 12.68 -14.37 26.09
C PRO A 178 14.07 -15.02 26.17
N ARG A 179 14.16 -16.17 26.85
CA ARG A 179 15.41 -16.93 26.95
C ARG A 179 15.94 -17.29 25.56
N ALA A 180 17.26 -17.38 25.47
CA ALA A 180 17.89 -17.97 24.29
C ALA A 180 17.37 -19.40 24.10
N LEU A 181 17.26 -19.83 22.85
CA LEU A 181 16.97 -21.22 22.54
C LEU A 181 18.14 -22.09 23.01
N ASP A 182 17.86 -23.14 23.77
CA ASP A 182 18.86 -24.15 24.11
C ASP A 182 19.12 -25.00 22.86
N ARG A 183 20.38 -25.05 22.41
CA ARG A 183 20.76 -25.69 21.15
C ARG A 183 21.62 -26.92 21.39
N ILE A 184 21.35 -27.96 20.63
CA ILE A 184 22.24 -29.11 20.50
C ILE A 184 23.16 -28.88 19.29
N ALA A 185 24.28 -29.59 19.22
CA ALA A 185 25.15 -29.55 18.05
C ALA A 185 24.36 -29.82 16.75
N PRO A 186 24.73 -29.19 15.62
CA PRO A 186 24.07 -29.44 14.34
C PRO A 186 24.09 -30.94 14.04
N ARG A 187 22.99 -31.46 13.51
CA ARG A 187 23.00 -32.81 12.95
C ARG A 187 23.92 -32.78 11.72
N ASN A 188 24.77 -33.80 11.55
CA ASN A 188 25.55 -33.93 10.30
C ASN A 188 24.54 -33.96 9.16
N ASP A 189 24.76 -33.14 8.12
CA ASP A 189 23.87 -33.00 6.97
C ASP A 189 23.34 -34.38 6.54
N ILE A 190 22.05 -34.62 6.74
CA ILE A 190 21.42 -35.81 6.17
C ILE A 190 21.40 -35.53 4.67
N ALA A 191 22.22 -36.27 3.94
CA ALA A 191 22.24 -36.23 2.48
C ALA A 191 20.88 -36.72 1.97
N VAL A 192 19.94 -35.79 1.80
CA VAL A 192 18.74 -36.04 1.01
C VAL A 192 19.21 -36.34 -0.40
N VAL A 193 18.85 -37.50 -0.93
CA VAL A 193 19.06 -37.81 -2.34
C VAL A 193 18.14 -36.88 -3.12
N ALA A 194 18.65 -35.72 -3.51
CA ALA A 194 17.93 -34.79 -4.36
C ALA A 194 17.65 -35.48 -5.71
N GLU A 195 16.40 -35.39 -6.19
CA GLU A 195 16.08 -35.79 -7.56
C GLU A 195 17.01 -35.05 -8.53
N THR A 196 17.60 -35.77 -9.49
CA THR A 196 18.48 -35.13 -10.47
C THR A 196 17.67 -34.16 -11.34
N PRO A 197 18.28 -33.08 -11.88
CA PRO A 197 17.59 -32.15 -12.78
C PRO A 197 16.83 -32.85 -13.92
N GLU A 198 17.37 -33.95 -14.42
CA GLU A 198 16.80 -34.80 -15.46
C GLU A 198 15.57 -35.61 -15.00
N GLN A 199 15.50 -36.02 -13.73
CA GLN A 199 14.36 -36.73 -13.15
C GLN A 199 13.16 -35.78 -12.96
N VAL A 200 13.42 -34.57 -12.46
CA VAL A 200 12.39 -33.53 -12.30
C VAL A 200 11.91 -33.02 -13.66
N ASP A 201 12.81 -32.83 -14.62
CA ASP A 201 12.47 -32.40 -15.99
C ASP A 201 11.58 -33.39 -16.74
N ARG A 202 11.83 -34.70 -16.57
CA ARG A 202 10.98 -35.75 -17.15
C ARG A 202 9.60 -35.83 -16.52
N ARG A 203 9.46 -35.39 -15.27
CA ARG A 203 8.21 -35.46 -14.51
C ARG A 203 7.23 -34.35 -14.90
N GLU A 204 7.73 -33.17 -15.26
CA GLU A 204 6.91 -31.95 -15.45
C GLU A 204 6.59 -31.60 -16.90
N GLY A 205 7.33 -32.11 -17.89
CA GLY A 205 6.99 -31.91 -19.31
C GLY A 205 6.92 -30.43 -19.75
N MET A 206 7.81 -29.58 -19.22
CA MET A 206 7.81 -28.14 -19.51
C MET A 206 7.98 -27.82 -21.00
N ILE A 207 7.29 -26.78 -21.46
CA ILE A 207 7.41 -26.20 -22.80
C ILE A 207 8.07 -24.81 -22.75
N LEU A 208 8.58 -24.33 -23.89
CA LEU A 208 9.15 -22.96 -24.04
C LEU A 208 10.19 -22.61 -22.97
N ARG A 209 11.22 -23.46 -22.85
CA ARG A 209 12.21 -23.41 -21.76
C ARG A 209 13.33 -22.40 -21.99
N ASN A 210 13.88 -21.90 -20.89
CA ASN A 210 15.15 -21.16 -20.79
C ASN A 210 16.01 -21.72 -19.63
N ASP A 211 17.11 -21.05 -19.32
CA ASP A 211 18.08 -21.48 -18.28
C ASP A 211 17.52 -21.46 -16.85
N LEU A 212 16.45 -20.69 -16.61
CA LEU A 212 15.86 -20.47 -15.30
C LEU A 212 14.47 -21.11 -15.16
N GLY A 213 13.87 -21.63 -16.22
CA GLY A 213 12.47 -22.07 -16.16
C GLY A 213 11.81 -22.37 -17.50
N GLY A 214 10.49 -22.51 -17.46
CA GLY A 214 9.63 -22.72 -18.62
C GLY A 214 8.15 -22.77 -18.21
N PHE A 215 7.26 -22.89 -19.18
CA PHE A 215 5.84 -23.09 -18.88
C PHE A 215 5.56 -24.56 -18.60
N SER A 216 4.63 -24.82 -17.69
CA SER A 216 4.00 -26.13 -17.50
C SER A 216 3.45 -26.70 -18.82
N ALA A 217 3.25 -28.02 -18.89
CA ALA A 217 2.79 -28.70 -20.10
C ALA A 217 1.45 -28.17 -20.63
N ASP A 218 0.57 -27.68 -19.76
CA ASP A 218 -0.71 -27.07 -20.13
C ASP A 218 -0.67 -25.54 -20.31
N GLY A 219 0.49 -24.92 -20.03
CA GLY A 219 0.72 -23.49 -20.15
C GLY A 219 0.15 -22.64 -19.01
N SER A 220 -0.43 -23.24 -17.97
CA SER A 220 -1.16 -22.51 -16.91
C SER A 220 -0.27 -21.96 -15.78
N GLU A 221 0.94 -22.51 -15.65
CA GLU A 221 1.97 -22.06 -14.71
C GLU A 221 3.29 -21.75 -15.44
N TYR A 222 3.99 -20.72 -14.98
CA TYR A 222 5.39 -20.48 -15.30
C TYR A 222 6.27 -20.95 -14.13
N ILE A 223 7.15 -21.91 -14.41
CA ILE A 223 7.96 -22.64 -13.44
C ILE A 223 9.39 -22.09 -13.48
N ILE A 224 9.87 -21.59 -12.35
CA ILE A 224 11.17 -20.99 -12.13
C ILE A 224 11.99 -21.90 -11.23
N ARG A 225 13.24 -22.15 -11.60
CA ARG A 225 14.14 -23.10 -10.96
C ARG A 225 15.44 -22.39 -10.61
N LEU A 226 15.67 -22.18 -9.33
CA LEU A 226 16.86 -21.49 -8.84
C LEU A 226 17.79 -22.48 -8.14
N SER A 227 18.98 -22.65 -8.72
CA SER A 227 20.08 -23.38 -8.08
C SER A 227 20.60 -22.60 -6.86
N PRO A 228 21.39 -23.25 -5.99
CA PRO A 228 22.01 -22.56 -4.85
C PRO A 228 22.80 -21.32 -5.30
N GLY A 229 22.54 -20.17 -4.65
CA GLY A 229 23.14 -18.88 -5.00
C GLY A 229 22.65 -18.21 -6.29
N GLN A 230 21.80 -18.86 -7.09
CA GLN A 230 21.27 -18.30 -8.33
C GLN A 230 20.05 -17.40 -8.07
N ALA A 231 19.98 -16.27 -8.77
CA ALA A 231 18.84 -15.35 -8.79
C ALA A 231 18.39 -15.10 -10.23
N THR A 232 17.15 -14.64 -10.42
CA THR A 232 16.68 -14.12 -11.69
C THR A 232 17.38 -12.78 -12.03
N PRO A 233 17.39 -12.34 -13.30
CA PRO A 233 18.02 -11.07 -13.68
C PRO A 233 17.34 -9.83 -13.06
N ALA A 234 16.06 -9.98 -12.73
CA ALA A 234 15.23 -9.05 -11.98
C ALA A 234 14.10 -9.86 -11.32
N PRO A 235 13.47 -9.36 -10.24
CA PRO A 235 12.34 -10.01 -9.61
C PRO A 235 11.23 -10.30 -10.64
N TRP A 236 10.92 -11.58 -10.81
CA TRP A 236 9.81 -12.07 -11.62
C TRP A 236 8.63 -12.26 -10.69
N ALA A 237 7.61 -11.42 -10.83
CA ALA A 237 6.51 -11.36 -9.87
C ALA A 237 5.17 -11.77 -10.47
N ASN A 238 4.33 -12.36 -9.62
CA ASN A 238 2.91 -12.54 -9.85
C ASN A 238 2.11 -11.45 -9.12
N VAL A 239 1.03 -10.98 -9.73
CA VAL A 239 0.09 -10.05 -9.12
C VAL A 239 -1.21 -10.81 -8.85
N ILE A 240 -1.61 -10.88 -7.58
CA ILE A 240 -2.75 -11.65 -7.14
C ILE A 240 -3.70 -10.70 -6.41
N ALA A 241 -4.86 -10.42 -7.00
CA ALA A 241 -5.80 -9.45 -6.45
C ALA A 241 -7.26 -9.80 -6.72
N ASN A 242 -8.12 -9.32 -5.83
CA ASN A 242 -9.55 -9.15 -6.05
C ASN A 242 -9.88 -7.64 -6.07
N ALA A 243 -11.17 -7.27 -6.03
CA ALA A 243 -11.59 -5.87 -6.10
C ALA A 243 -11.15 -5.00 -4.91
N HIS A 244 -10.88 -5.59 -3.75
CA HIS A 244 -10.64 -4.87 -2.49
C HIS A 244 -9.37 -5.31 -1.76
N PHE A 245 -8.55 -6.18 -2.35
CA PHE A 245 -7.36 -6.71 -1.70
C PHE A 245 -6.42 -7.34 -2.72
N GLY A 246 -5.11 -7.22 -2.49
CA GLY A 246 -4.15 -7.88 -3.34
C GLY A 246 -2.75 -7.93 -2.78
N THR A 247 -1.91 -8.68 -3.46
CA THR A 247 -0.48 -8.81 -3.19
C THR A 247 0.30 -8.93 -4.50
N VAL A 248 1.49 -8.34 -4.53
CA VAL A 248 2.51 -8.68 -5.53
C VAL A 248 3.53 -9.56 -4.84
N LEU A 249 3.93 -10.64 -5.50
CA LEU A 249 4.79 -11.66 -4.94
C LEU A 249 5.83 -12.10 -5.98
N SER A 250 7.11 -11.91 -5.68
CA SER A 250 8.23 -12.33 -6.52
C SER A 250 8.50 -13.84 -6.44
N GLU A 251 9.34 -14.34 -7.34
CA GLU A 251 9.83 -15.71 -7.34
C GLU A 251 10.75 -16.02 -6.16
N SER A 252 11.30 -14.99 -5.54
CA SER A 252 12.14 -15.07 -4.35
C SER A 252 11.34 -14.96 -3.05
N GLY A 253 10.03 -14.73 -3.12
CA GLY A 253 9.14 -14.60 -1.97
C GLY A 253 8.99 -13.17 -1.44
N GLY A 254 9.61 -12.19 -2.11
CA GLY A 254 9.40 -10.77 -1.83
C GLY A 254 7.96 -10.38 -2.10
N ALA A 255 7.31 -9.78 -1.10
CA ALA A 255 5.91 -9.39 -1.21
C ALA A 255 5.60 -8.01 -0.63
N TYR A 256 4.56 -7.39 -1.19
CA TYR A 256 3.76 -6.38 -0.50
C TYR A 256 2.27 -6.68 -0.69
N THR A 257 1.46 -6.26 0.27
CA THR A 257 0.04 -6.55 0.37
C THR A 257 -0.71 -5.27 0.72
N TRP A 258 -1.88 -5.07 0.12
CA TRP A 258 -2.73 -3.90 0.33
C TRP A 258 -4.20 -4.30 0.48
N GLY A 259 -4.99 -3.40 1.07
CA GLY A 259 -6.44 -3.48 1.02
C GLY A 259 -7.00 -2.22 0.36
N GLU A 260 -8.03 -2.38 -0.46
CA GLU A 260 -8.76 -1.38 -1.24
C GLU A 260 -7.92 -0.60 -2.27
N ASN A 261 -6.77 -0.07 -1.88
CA ASN A 261 -5.93 0.78 -2.72
C ASN A 261 -4.45 0.44 -2.52
N ALA A 262 -3.77 0.07 -3.62
CA ALA A 262 -2.38 -0.34 -3.59
C ALA A 262 -1.41 0.80 -3.22
N HIS A 263 -1.83 2.07 -3.37
CA HIS A 263 -1.02 3.23 -3.00
C HIS A 263 -1.40 3.80 -1.63
N GLU A 264 -2.69 4.09 -1.43
CA GLU A 264 -3.17 4.80 -0.23
C GLU A 264 -3.28 3.92 1.01
N PHE A 265 -3.43 2.60 0.85
CA PHE A 265 -3.68 1.71 1.98
C PHE A 265 -2.95 0.36 1.89
N ARG A 266 -1.62 0.45 1.97
CA ARG A 266 -0.74 -0.71 2.08
C ARG A 266 -0.82 -1.30 3.48
N LEU A 267 -0.87 -2.62 3.57
CA LEU A 267 -0.71 -3.34 4.84
C LEU A 267 0.76 -3.56 5.15
N THR A 268 1.55 -3.85 4.12
CA THR A 268 2.99 -4.13 4.19
C THR A 268 3.77 -3.25 3.23
N PRO A 269 5.05 -2.94 3.51
CA PRO A 269 5.81 -1.97 2.74
C PRO A 269 6.06 -2.43 1.31
N TRP A 270 5.88 -1.51 0.37
CA TRP A 270 6.36 -1.66 -1.01
C TRP A 270 7.74 -1.02 -1.15
N HIS A 271 8.65 -1.71 -1.81
CA HIS A 271 9.97 -1.22 -2.15
C HIS A 271 10.11 -1.18 -3.67
N ASN A 272 10.40 0.00 -4.23
CA ASN A 272 10.74 0.13 -5.64
C ASN A 272 12.23 -0.22 -5.86
N ASP A 273 12.63 -1.44 -5.47
CA ASP A 273 14.01 -1.92 -5.55
C ASP A 273 14.10 -3.15 -6.47
N PRO A 274 14.55 -2.99 -7.73
CA PRO A 274 14.72 -4.10 -8.67
C PRO A 274 15.89 -5.02 -8.41
N VAL A 275 16.73 -4.72 -7.42
CA VAL A 275 17.97 -5.46 -7.18
C VAL A 275 17.83 -6.37 -5.98
N SER A 276 17.35 -5.84 -4.86
CA SER A 276 17.40 -6.57 -3.58
C SER A 276 16.15 -7.38 -3.27
N ASP A 277 15.03 -7.11 -3.96
CA ASP A 277 13.70 -7.69 -3.69
C ASP A 277 13.33 -7.61 -2.20
N GLY A 278 13.44 -6.40 -1.64
CA GLY A 278 13.12 -6.15 -0.23
C GLY A 278 11.64 -6.40 0.05
N SER A 279 11.34 -7.00 1.21
CA SER A 279 9.96 -7.25 1.65
C SER A 279 9.78 -7.01 3.14
N GLY A 280 8.58 -6.58 3.52
CA GLY A 280 8.11 -6.56 4.90
C GLY A 280 7.39 -7.82 5.33
N GLU A 281 7.37 -8.88 4.51
CA GLU A 281 6.74 -10.16 4.78
C GLU A 281 7.78 -11.27 4.78
N ALA A 282 7.66 -12.24 5.70
CA ALA A 282 8.54 -13.39 5.72
C ALA A 282 7.87 -14.60 6.39
N ILE A 283 8.23 -15.79 5.91
CA ILE A 283 7.94 -17.06 6.58
C ILE A 283 9.28 -17.77 6.84
N TYR A 284 9.41 -18.37 8.02
CA TYR A 284 10.57 -19.15 8.40
C TYR A 284 10.14 -20.52 8.88
N LEU A 285 10.94 -21.53 8.55
CA LEU A 285 10.98 -22.82 9.21
C LEU A 285 12.22 -22.85 10.11
N ARG A 286 12.08 -23.37 11.32
CA ARG A 286 13.19 -23.54 12.26
C ARG A 286 13.14 -24.92 12.89
N ASP A 287 14.27 -25.60 12.92
CA ASP A 287 14.45 -26.79 13.74
C ASP A 287 14.64 -26.38 15.21
N GLU A 288 13.78 -26.87 16.09
CA GLU A 288 13.75 -26.47 17.51
C GLU A 288 14.83 -27.15 18.37
N GLU A 289 15.54 -28.16 17.85
CA GLU A 289 16.64 -28.82 18.55
C GLU A 289 17.99 -28.16 18.25
N THR A 290 18.23 -27.86 16.98
CA THR A 290 19.49 -27.26 16.51
C THR A 290 19.45 -25.72 16.49
N GLY A 291 18.26 -25.15 16.30
CA GLY A 291 18.05 -23.73 16.10
C GLY A 291 18.40 -23.23 14.70
N GLN A 292 18.69 -24.12 13.74
CA GLN A 292 18.84 -23.78 12.33
C GLN A 292 17.50 -23.36 11.75
N PHE A 293 17.50 -22.31 10.93
CA PHE A 293 16.29 -21.82 10.28
C PHE A 293 16.57 -21.37 8.85
N TRP A 294 15.53 -21.46 8.03
CA TRP A 294 15.53 -21.07 6.62
C TRP A 294 14.14 -20.58 6.23
N SER A 295 14.01 -20.03 5.03
CA SER A 295 12.74 -19.62 4.44
C SER A 295 12.27 -20.69 3.44
N PRO A 296 10.95 -21.00 3.39
CA PRO A 296 10.38 -21.86 2.34
C PRO A 296 10.46 -21.18 0.95
N THR A 297 10.72 -19.88 0.93
CA THR A 297 11.03 -19.05 -0.24
C THR A 297 12.53 -18.72 -0.30
N PRO A 298 13.09 -18.36 -1.47
CA PRO A 298 14.52 -18.00 -1.57
C PRO A 298 14.98 -16.84 -0.67
N LEU A 299 14.10 -15.89 -0.35
CA LEU A 299 14.33 -14.80 0.60
C LEU A 299 13.31 -14.86 1.74
N PRO A 300 13.61 -14.30 2.93
CA PRO A 300 14.84 -13.57 3.28
C PRO A 300 16.03 -14.46 3.68
N THR A 301 15.82 -15.69 4.14
CA THR A 301 16.90 -16.58 4.59
C THR A 301 16.98 -17.82 3.69
N ARG A 302 17.82 -17.74 2.66
CA ARG A 302 18.00 -18.81 1.68
C ARG A 302 18.63 -20.06 2.30
N GLY A 303 18.02 -21.22 2.09
CA GLY A 303 18.61 -22.53 2.36
C GLY A 303 19.67 -22.94 1.32
N PRO A 304 20.51 -23.95 1.60
CA PRO A 304 21.57 -24.40 0.68
C PRO A 304 21.03 -25.18 -0.52
N GLY A 305 19.75 -25.57 -0.51
CA GLY A 305 19.11 -26.37 -1.56
C GLY A 305 18.59 -25.55 -2.76
N ARG A 306 18.02 -26.28 -3.72
CA ARG A 306 17.31 -25.71 -4.88
C ARG A 306 15.95 -25.19 -4.46
N TYR A 307 15.48 -24.15 -5.14
CA TYR A 307 14.11 -23.67 -5.04
C TYR A 307 13.38 -23.84 -6.38
N VAL A 308 12.11 -24.22 -6.30
CA VAL A 308 11.19 -24.18 -7.44
C VAL A 308 10.05 -23.25 -7.09
N THR A 309 9.80 -22.26 -7.95
CA THR A 309 8.69 -21.32 -7.82
C THR A 309 7.76 -21.52 -9.01
N ARG A 310 6.46 -21.66 -8.77
CA ARG A 310 5.44 -21.75 -9.81
C ARG A 310 4.51 -20.56 -9.68
N HIS A 311 4.48 -19.69 -10.68
CA HIS A 311 3.46 -18.65 -10.78
C HIS A 311 2.33 -19.19 -11.64
N GLY A 312 1.11 -19.20 -11.10
CA GLY A 312 -0.11 -19.57 -11.82
C GLY A 312 -1.14 -18.45 -11.77
N PHE A 313 -2.30 -18.70 -12.36
CA PHE A 313 -3.39 -17.74 -12.37
C PHE A 313 -4.05 -17.61 -10.99
N GLY A 314 -3.77 -16.51 -10.29
CA GLY A 314 -4.32 -16.18 -8.97
C GLY A 314 -3.59 -16.83 -7.79
N TYR A 315 -2.46 -17.50 -8.02
CA TYR A 315 -1.67 -18.12 -6.96
C TYR A 315 -0.19 -18.24 -7.34
N SER A 316 0.66 -18.43 -6.33
CA SER A 316 2.05 -18.84 -6.48
C SER A 316 2.37 -19.98 -5.53
N VAL A 317 3.30 -20.86 -5.92
CA VAL A 317 3.79 -21.98 -5.11
C VAL A 317 5.31 -21.91 -5.00
N PHE A 318 5.83 -22.17 -3.81
CA PHE A 318 7.27 -22.31 -3.57
C PHE A 318 7.56 -23.68 -2.99
N GLU A 319 8.53 -24.36 -3.58
CA GLU A 319 8.95 -25.70 -3.19
C GLU A 319 10.44 -25.67 -2.84
N HIS A 320 10.76 -26.24 -1.69
CA HIS A 320 12.11 -26.32 -1.18
C HIS A 320 12.29 -27.57 -0.33
N SER A 321 13.52 -28.08 -0.25
CA SER A 321 13.86 -29.16 0.67
C SER A 321 15.24 -28.92 1.27
N GLU A 322 15.33 -29.02 2.59
CA GLU A 322 16.55 -28.82 3.38
C GLU A 322 16.55 -29.80 4.56
N ASP A 323 17.69 -30.45 4.81
CA ASP A 323 17.90 -31.33 5.97
C ASP A 323 16.78 -32.39 6.19
N GLY A 324 16.34 -33.03 5.11
CA GLY A 324 15.25 -34.02 5.17
C GLY A 324 13.87 -33.43 5.45
N ILE A 325 13.68 -32.13 5.37
CA ILE A 325 12.38 -31.47 5.47
C ILE A 325 12.01 -30.89 4.10
N SER A 326 10.90 -31.37 3.53
CA SER A 326 10.32 -30.81 2.31
C SER A 326 9.21 -29.84 2.65
N SER A 327 9.22 -28.66 2.03
CA SER A 327 8.21 -27.62 2.22
C SER A 327 7.60 -27.16 0.90
N GLU A 328 6.28 -27.04 0.89
CA GLU A 328 5.48 -26.47 -0.21
C GLU A 328 4.62 -25.33 0.34
N LEU A 329 4.83 -24.10 -0.15
CA LEU A 329 4.11 -22.91 0.27
C LEU A 329 3.21 -22.40 -0.85
N TRP A 330 1.89 -22.45 -0.65
CA TRP A 330 0.91 -21.82 -1.55
C TRP A 330 0.52 -20.45 -1.07
N VAL A 331 0.53 -19.47 -1.97
CA VAL A 331 0.09 -18.09 -1.69
C VAL A 331 -0.97 -17.68 -2.69
N TYR A 332 -2.12 -17.23 -2.20
CA TYR A 332 -3.26 -16.78 -3.02
C TYR A 332 -4.17 -15.85 -2.22
N VAL A 333 -5.05 -15.14 -2.91
CA VAL A 333 -6.05 -14.22 -2.31
C VAL A 333 -7.45 -14.80 -2.55
N ALA A 334 -8.31 -14.79 -1.53
CA ALA A 334 -9.71 -15.18 -1.70
C ALA A 334 -10.41 -14.25 -2.71
N LEU A 335 -11.32 -14.78 -3.53
CA LEU A 335 -12.04 -13.95 -4.52
C LEU A 335 -13.03 -12.97 -3.86
N ASP A 336 -13.63 -13.37 -2.75
CA ASP A 336 -14.77 -12.69 -2.12
C ASP A 336 -14.47 -12.09 -0.74
N ALA A 337 -13.18 -12.08 -0.35
CA ALA A 337 -12.74 -11.59 0.95
C ALA A 337 -11.34 -11.00 0.88
N SER A 338 -11.09 -9.99 1.72
CA SER A 338 -9.78 -9.36 1.86
C SER A 338 -8.84 -10.21 2.71
N ILE A 339 -8.47 -11.39 2.19
CA ILE A 339 -7.59 -12.37 2.84
C ILE A 339 -6.60 -12.94 1.83
N LYS A 340 -5.31 -12.81 2.16
CA LYS A 340 -4.21 -13.60 1.60
C LYS A 340 -3.96 -14.83 2.46
N PHE A 341 -3.95 -15.98 1.82
CA PHE A 341 -3.56 -17.25 2.41
C PHE A 341 -2.08 -17.52 2.14
N SER A 342 -1.42 -18.12 3.11
CA SER A 342 -0.10 -18.71 3.00
C SER A 342 -0.17 -20.09 3.63
N VAL A 343 -0.40 -21.10 2.79
CA VAL A 343 -0.59 -22.50 3.19
C VAL A 343 0.74 -23.22 3.06
N LEU A 344 1.37 -23.48 4.19
CA LEU A 344 2.67 -24.15 4.28
C LEU A 344 2.46 -25.62 4.61
N LYS A 345 2.76 -26.50 3.65
CA LYS A 345 2.87 -27.94 3.90
C LYS A 345 4.31 -28.28 4.21
N VAL A 346 4.51 -29.11 5.22
CA VAL A 346 5.83 -29.55 5.67
C VAL A 346 5.80 -31.06 5.84
N ARG A 347 6.68 -31.76 5.13
CA ARG A 347 6.86 -33.21 5.22
C ARG A 347 8.24 -33.54 5.77
N ASN A 348 8.29 -34.51 6.67
CA ASN A 348 9.53 -35.01 7.24
C ASN A 348 9.99 -36.28 6.51
N ASP A 349 11.08 -36.15 5.76
CA ASP A 349 11.75 -37.23 5.01
C ASP A 349 13.14 -37.54 5.61
N SER A 350 13.38 -37.17 6.88
CA SER A 350 14.70 -37.26 7.50
C SER A 350 15.05 -38.63 8.10
N GLY A 351 14.11 -39.58 8.16
CA GLY A 351 14.32 -40.89 8.77
C GLY A 351 14.17 -40.90 10.30
N CYS A 352 13.75 -39.80 10.91
CA CYS A 352 13.57 -39.66 12.36
C CYS A 352 12.54 -38.58 12.71
N ALA A 353 12.00 -38.59 13.92
CA ALA A 353 11.09 -37.54 14.38
C ALA A 353 11.79 -36.17 14.42
N ARG A 354 11.04 -35.12 14.05
CA ARG A 354 11.51 -33.73 13.98
C ARG A 354 10.57 -32.80 14.71
N ARG A 355 11.16 -31.82 15.41
CA ARG A 355 10.43 -30.73 16.05
C ARG A 355 10.80 -29.42 15.39
N LEU A 356 9.84 -28.84 14.68
CA LEU A 356 10.01 -27.61 13.94
C LEU A 356 9.14 -26.49 14.53
N SER A 357 9.40 -25.25 14.12
CA SER A 357 8.43 -24.18 14.19
C SER A 357 8.31 -23.45 12.85
N ALA A 358 7.11 -22.98 12.55
CA ALA A 358 6.85 -22.04 11.47
C ALA A 358 6.59 -20.66 12.06
N THR A 359 7.26 -19.63 11.53
CA THR A 359 7.10 -18.24 11.97
C THR A 359 6.72 -17.35 10.80
N ALA A 360 5.54 -16.73 10.86
CA ALA A 360 5.13 -15.68 9.92
C ALA A 360 5.43 -14.30 10.51
N TYR A 361 5.98 -13.41 9.69
CA TYR A 361 6.30 -12.03 10.03
C TYR A 361 5.69 -11.08 9.00
N VAL A 362 5.09 -9.99 9.50
CA VAL A 362 4.49 -8.92 8.72
C VAL A 362 4.89 -7.57 9.33
N GLU A 363 5.46 -6.69 8.52
CA GLU A 363 5.78 -5.31 8.88
C GLU A 363 4.61 -4.40 8.56
N TRP A 364 4.03 -3.75 9.59
CA TRP A 364 2.82 -2.95 9.41
C TRP A 364 3.09 -1.57 8.82
N VAL A 365 2.31 -1.20 7.81
CA VAL A 365 2.17 0.16 7.29
C VAL A 365 0.83 0.76 7.69
N LEU A 366 -0.28 0.18 7.25
CA LEU A 366 -1.66 0.65 7.47
C LEU A 366 -1.88 2.10 6.97
N GLY A 367 -1.48 2.34 5.72
CA GLY A 367 -1.60 3.61 5.01
C GLY A 367 -0.64 3.70 3.82
N ASP A 368 -0.25 4.92 3.46
CA ASP A 368 0.63 5.22 2.32
C ASP A 368 2.10 4.83 2.59
N LEU A 369 2.67 5.37 3.66
CA LEU A 369 4.08 5.31 3.97
C LEU A 369 4.32 5.00 5.43
N ARG A 370 5.14 3.97 5.67
CA ARG A 370 5.49 3.52 7.02
C ARG A 370 6.05 4.62 7.91
N SER A 371 6.90 5.50 7.36
CA SER A 371 7.55 6.59 8.09
C SER A 371 6.56 7.60 8.68
N LYS A 372 5.36 7.70 8.10
CA LYS A 372 4.24 8.50 8.62
C LYS A 372 3.37 7.70 9.58
N GLN A 373 3.07 6.44 9.24
CA GLN A 373 2.01 5.68 9.91
C GLN A 373 2.47 4.87 11.14
N ALA A 374 3.70 4.34 11.15
CA ALA A 374 4.14 3.31 12.10
C ALA A 374 3.93 3.67 13.57
N MET A 375 4.16 4.94 13.92
CA MET A 375 4.08 5.41 15.29
C MET A 375 2.65 5.46 15.86
N HIS A 376 1.63 5.31 15.01
CA HIS A 376 0.20 5.35 15.32
C HIS A 376 -0.46 3.96 15.30
N VAL A 377 0.24 2.93 14.83
CA VAL A 377 -0.27 1.56 14.78
C VAL A 377 -0.39 1.00 16.19
N VAL A 378 -1.54 0.38 16.46
CA VAL A 378 -1.82 -0.31 17.72
C VAL A 378 -2.08 -1.77 17.42
N THR A 379 -1.33 -2.66 18.08
CA THR A 379 -1.49 -4.12 17.95
C THR A 379 -2.21 -4.70 19.17
N GLU A 380 -3.15 -5.61 18.94
CA GLU A 380 -3.97 -6.23 19.99
C GLU A 380 -4.23 -7.71 19.64
N THR A 381 -4.61 -8.53 20.63
CA THR A 381 -4.97 -9.95 20.41
C THR A 381 -6.14 -10.35 21.28
N GLU A 382 -6.89 -11.36 20.84
CA GLU A 382 -8.05 -11.89 21.57
C GLU A 382 -7.71 -13.18 22.31
N GLY A 383 -7.20 -13.02 23.52
CA GLY A 383 -6.88 -14.17 24.39
C GLY A 383 -5.72 -15.03 23.86
N ALA A 384 -5.51 -16.17 24.51
CA ALA A 384 -4.47 -17.12 24.13
C ALA A 384 -4.89 -17.88 22.86
N GLY A 385 -4.32 -17.52 21.71
CA GLY A 385 -4.53 -18.21 20.43
C GLY A 385 -5.49 -17.52 19.45
N GLY A 386 -6.11 -16.39 19.81
CA GLY A 386 -6.91 -15.59 18.88
C GLY A 386 -6.04 -14.72 17.98
N ALA A 387 -6.59 -14.26 16.83
CA ALA A 387 -5.89 -13.46 15.82
C ALA A 387 -5.13 -12.24 16.39
N LEU A 388 -4.09 -11.84 15.67
CA LEU A 388 -3.34 -10.63 15.99
C LEU A 388 -3.87 -9.50 15.11
N PHE A 389 -4.49 -8.51 15.72
CA PHE A 389 -5.10 -7.37 15.05
C PHE A 389 -4.17 -6.16 15.08
N ALA A 390 -4.25 -5.33 14.05
CA ALA A 390 -3.57 -4.05 13.97
C ALA A 390 -4.51 -2.97 13.39
N ARG A 391 -4.49 -1.78 13.99
CA ARG A 391 -5.31 -0.63 13.57
C ARG A 391 -4.54 0.67 13.61
N ASN A 392 -4.93 1.63 12.79
CA ASN A 392 -4.36 2.96 12.73
C ASN A 392 -5.46 4.03 12.63
N ALA A 393 -5.94 4.51 13.79
CA ALA A 393 -6.98 5.54 13.85
C ALA A 393 -6.51 6.92 13.37
N PHE A 394 -5.19 7.13 13.21
CA PHE A 394 -4.64 8.40 12.75
C PHE A 394 -4.83 8.60 11.24
N ASN A 395 -4.96 7.49 10.49
CA ASN A 395 -5.22 7.52 9.05
C ASN A 395 -6.52 8.31 8.76
N MET A 396 -6.49 9.19 7.76
CA MET A 396 -7.62 10.05 7.42
C MET A 396 -8.70 9.34 6.61
N GLU A 397 -8.31 8.44 5.71
CA GLU A 397 -9.21 7.83 4.73
C GLU A 397 -9.72 6.45 5.20
N PHE A 398 -8.90 5.74 5.99
CA PHE A 398 -9.16 4.37 6.44
C PHE A 398 -9.09 4.21 7.98
N PRO A 399 -9.63 5.12 8.80
CA PRO A 399 -9.44 5.12 10.26
C PRO A 399 -10.00 3.87 10.96
N ASP A 400 -11.06 3.27 10.39
CA ASP A 400 -11.78 2.15 11.00
C ASP A 400 -11.23 0.79 10.59
N ARG A 401 -10.34 0.73 9.60
CA ARG A 401 -9.83 -0.52 9.07
C ARG A 401 -8.97 -1.27 10.09
N VAL A 402 -9.20 -2.58 10.16
CA VAL A 402 -8.49 -3.48 11.08
C VAL A 402 -7.84 -4.59 10.29
N ALA A 403 -6.52 -4.54 10.17
CA ALA A 403 -5.72 -5.61 9.60
C ALA A 403 -5.54 -6.73 10.63
N PHE A 404 -5.31 -7.95 10.16
CA PHE A 404 -5.01 -9.08 11.03
C PHE A 404 -4.01 -10.05 10.42
N LEU A 405 -3.23 -10.69 11.29
CA LEU A 405 -2.47 -11.89 10.99
C LEU A 405 -2.97 -13.02 11.90
N ASP A 406 -3.27 -14.17 11.32
CA ASP A 406 -3.87 -15.29 12.03
C ASP A 406 -3.38 -16.66 11.55
N THR A 407 -3.57 -17.69 12.38
CA THR A 407 -3.29 -19.10 12.09
C THR A 407 -4.17 -20.01 12.97
N ASP A 408 -4.44 -21.22 12.49
CA ASP A 408 -5.29 -22.21 13.16
C ASP A 408 -4.60 -23.00 14.28
N ALA A 409 -3.30 -22.81 14.49
CA ALA A 409 -2.54 -23.56 15.49
C ALA A 409 -3.06 -23.33 16.92
N GLY A 410 -3.31 -24.44 17.64
CA GLY A 410 -3.84 -24.40 19.02
C GLY A 410 -2.89 -23.78 20.06
N SER A 411 -1.58 -23.74 19.79
CA SER A 411 -0.58 -23.07 20.61
C SER A 411 0.35 -22.24 19.72
N ARG A 412 0.46 -20.94 20.04
CA ARG A 412 1.31 -19.99 19.32
C ARG A 412 1.91 -18.96 20.26
N THR A 413 3.03 -18.37 19.86
CA THR A 413 3.59 -17.19 20.52
C THR A 413 3.64 -16.03 19.55
N VAL A 414 3.56 -14.80 20.05
CA VAL A 414 3.37 -13.60 19.22
C VAL A 414 4.29 -12.46 19.64
N THR A 415 4.60 -11.52 18.74
CA THR A 415 5.06 -10.17 19.12
C THR A 415 4.56 -9.14 18.11
N GLY A 416 4.25 -7.96 18.61
CA GLY A 416 3.93 -6.76 17.84
C GLY A 416 5.09 -5.75 17.83
N ASP A 417 6.26 -6.11 18.35
CA ASP A 417 7.46 -5.27 18.41
C ASP A 417 8.52 -5.75 17.42
N ARG A 418 8.66 -5.01 16.31
CA ARG A 418 9.64 -5.27 15.26
C ARG A 418 11.09 -5.15 15.76
N SER A 419 11.33 -4.26 16.72
CA SER A 419 12.66 -4.09 17.31
C SER A 419 13.06 -5.33 18.13
N GLU A 420 12.10 -6.03 18.72
CA GLU A 420 12.30 -7.35 19.32
C GLU A 420 12.56 -8.42 18.25
N PHE A 421 11.70 -8.46 17.22
CA PHE A 421 11.76 -9.53 16.22
C PHE A 421 13.08 -9.52 15.44
N ILE A 422 13.40 -8.38 14.80
CA ILE A 422 14.61 -8.23 13.99
C ILE A 422 15.83 -8.12 14.91
N GLY A 423 15.74 -7.30 15.96
CA GLY A 423 16.86 -6.98 16.83
C GLY A 423 17.75 -5.87 16.27
N ARG A 424 18.49 -5.22 17.18
CA ARG A 424 19.41 -4.13 16.82
C ARG A 424 20.53 -4.63 15.89
N ASN A 425 20.82 -3.85 14.85
CA ASN A 425 21.87 -4.13 13.84
C ASN A 425 21.71 -5.48 13.11
N ARG A 426 20.46 -5.93 12.94
CA ARG A 426 20.09 -7.16 12.23
C ARG A 426 19.10 -6.86 11.11
N SER A 427 18.69 -7.90 10.39
CA SER A 427 17.70 -7.83 9.31
C SER A 427 16.83 -9.09 9.31
N LEU A 428 15.86 -9.16 8.41
CA LEU A 428 15.06 -10.37 8.17
C LEU A 428 15.91 -11.57 7.69
N ARG A 429 17.17 -11.36 7.25
CA ARG A 429 18.09 -12.45 6.93
C ARG A 429 18.66 -13.14 8.19
N ASN A 430 18.61 -12.48 9.34
CA ASN A 430 19.13 -13.01 10.62
C ASN A 430 18.41 -12.37 11.83
N PRO A 431 17.10 -12.58 11.97
CA PRO A 431 16.31 -11.94 13.02
C PRO A 431 16.68 -12.48 14.42
N ALA A 432 16.72 -11.60 15.41
CA ALA A 432 17.05 -11.96 16.80
C ALA A 432 16.02 -12.90 17.44
N ALA A 433 14.74 -12.81 17.08
CA ALA A 433 13.69 -13.66 17.63
C ALA A 433 13.91 -15.15 17.30
N LEU A 434 14.49 -15.49 16.15
CA LEU A 434 14.72 -16.88 15.76
C LEU A 434 15.87 -17.55 16.55
N SER A 435 16.62 -16.80 17.36
CA SER A 435 17.54 -17.37 18.35
C SER A 435 16.94 -17.47 19.76
N ARG A 436 15.64 -17.22 19.93
CA ARG A 436 14.92 -17.28 21.22
C ARG A 436 13.97 -18.46 21.27
N SER A 437 13.66 -18.91 22.49
CA SER A 437 12.76 -20.05 22.71
C SER A 437 11.30 -19.77 22.33
N ARG A 438 10.89 -18.49 22.29
CA ARG A 438 9.55 -18.02 21.91
C ARG A 438 9.56 -16.52 21.62
N LEU A 439 8.46 -16.01 21.08
CA LEU A 439 8.17 -14.57 21.02
C LEU A 439 7.66 -14.05 22.39
N SER A 440 7.85 -12.76 22.69
CA SER A 440 7.60 -12.20 24.03
C SER A 440 6.13 -12.06 24.45
N GLY A 441 5.20 -12.01 23.48
CA GLY A 441 3.81 -11.64 23.71
C GLY A 441 3.56 -10.12 23.79
N ARG A 442 4.56 -9.28 23.50
CA ARG A 442 4.43 -7.82 23.59
C ARG A 442 3.53 -7.29 22.46
N LEU A 443 2.47 -6.58 22.86
CA LEU A 443 1.49 -5.96 21.98
C LEU A 443 1.12 -4.58 22.53
N GLY A 444 0.53 -3.74 21.69
CA GLY A 444 0.00 -2.44 22.08
C GLY A 444 0.48 -1.30 21.17
N ALA A 445 0.49 -0.10 21.74
CA ALA A 445 0.79 1.15 21.04
C ALA A 445 2.20 1.67 21.39
N GLY A 446 2.78 2.50 20.52
CA GLY A 446 4.05 3.18 20.78
C GLY A 446 5.30 2.31 20.65
N MET A 447 5.18 1.15 20.02
CA MET A 447 6.31 0.29 19.64
C MET A 447 6.68 0.51 18.16
N ASP A 448 7.73 -0.16 17.69
CA ASP A 448 7.99 -0.31 16.27
C ASP A 448 7.10 -1.45 15.74
N PRO A 449 6.01 -1.20 15.00
CA PRO A 449 4.93 -2.17 14.84
C PRO A 449 5.30 -3.29 13.85
N CYS A 450 5.00 -4.53 14.23
CA CYS A 450 4.92 -5.67 13.32
C CYS A 450 3.81 -6.63 13.76
N ALA A 451 3.70 -7.74 13.06
CA ALA A 451 2.97 -8.92 13.44
C ALA A 451 3.87 -10.13 13.23
N ALA A 452 4.28 -10.78 14.31
CA ALA A 452 4.97 -12.04 14.24
C ALA A 452 4.18 -13.12 14.98
N LEU A 453 3.97 -14.26 14.33
CA LEU A 453 3.31 -15.44 14.89
C LEU A 453 4.22 -16.65 14.71
N GLN A 454 4.55 -17.35 15.80
CA GLN A 454 5.31 -18.59 15.79
C GLN A 454 4.45 -19.76 16.28
N VAL A 455 4.44 -20.85 15.52
CA VAL A 455 3.70 -22.09 15.82
C VAL A 455 4.66 -23.28 15.82
N GLY A 456 4.47 -24.22 16.74
CA GLY A 456 5.23 -25.46 16.79
C GLY A 456 4.64 -26.54 15.87
N ILE A 457 5.50 -27.37 15.29
CA ILE A 457 5.15 -28.48 14.41
C ILE A 457 5.98 -29.68 14.82
N ASP A 458 5.36 -30.67 15.45
CA ASP A 458 5.98 -31.97 15.70
C ASP A 458 5.69 -32.87 14.49
N LEU A 459 6.69 -33.57 13.94
CA LEU A 459 6.56 -34.44 12.77
C LEU A 459 7.23 -35.80 13.05
N GLU A 460 6.48 -36.88 12.93
CA GLU A 460 7.06 -38.23 12.81
C GLU A 460 7.73 -38.42 11.45
N ASP A 461 8.54 -39.46 11.31
CA ASP A 461 9.15 -39.79 10.00
C ASP A 461 8.07 -40.14 8.96
N GLY A 462 8.16 -39.54 7.78
CA GLY A 462 7.16 -39.61 6.71
C GLY A 462 5.88 -38.81 6.94
N GLU A 463 5.70 -38.15 8.09
CA GLU A 463 4.50 -37.36 8.39
C GLU A 463 4.51 -36.02 7.61
N GLU A 464 3.33 -35.60 7.15
CA GLU A 464 3.09 -34.29 6.55
C GLU A 464 2.08 -33.50 7.38
N LYS A 465 2.36 -32.22 7.65
CA LYS A 465 1.43 -31.28 8.30
C LYS A 465 1.30 -29.99 7.52
N GLU A 466 0.11 -29.40 7.64
CA GLU A 466 -0.23 -28.11 7.04
C GLU A 466 -0.36 -27.03 8.11
N VAL A 467 0.24 -25.87 7.86
CA VAL A 467 0.08 -24.64 8.64
C VAL A 467 -0.46 -23.55 7.72
N VAL A 468 -1.63 -23.02 8.07
CA VAL A 468 -2.24 -21.91 7.32
C VAL A 468 -2.01 -20.60 8.07
N PHE A 469 -1.37 -19.65 7.39
CA PHE A 469 -1.34 -18.24 7.81
C PHE A 469 -2.32 -17.43 6.97
N ARG A 470 -3.04 -16.51 7.62
CA ARG A 470 -4.01 -15.61 7.00
C ARG A 470 -3.65 -14.17 7.32
N LEU A 471 -3.28 -13.41 6.29
CA LEU A 471 -3.14 -11.95 6.37
C LEU A 471 -4.36 -11.32 5.74
N GLY A 472 -5.10 -10.50 6.48
CA GLY A 472 -6.34 -9.94 5.97
C GLY A 472 -6.69 -8.58 6.52
N LEU A 473 -7.81 -8.05 6.02
CA LEU A 473 -8.35 -6.74 6.35
C LEU A 473 -9.86 -6.80 6.57
N GLY A 474 -10.32 -6.36 7.74
CA GLY A 474 -11.74 -6.07 7.98
C GLY A 474 -12.05 -4.58 7.84
N ARG A 475 -13.30 -4.29 7.46
CA ARG A 475 -13.83 -2.90 7.40
C ARG A 475 -13.82 -2.22 8.76
N ASP A 476 -13.99 -3.02 9.81
CA ASP A 476 -13.86 -2.70 11.23
C ASP A 476 -13.43 -3.96 12.00
N LEU A 477 -13.32 -3.85 13.33
CA LEU A 477 -12.94 -4.98 14.19
C LEU A 477 -13.96 -6.13 14.15
N ARG A 478 -15.27 -5.84 14.01
CA ARG A 478 -16.31 -6.87 13.95
C ARG A 478 -16.21 -7.67 12.65
N ASP A 479 -16.01 -6.98 11.54
CA ASP A 479 -15.81 -7.57 10.22
C ASP A 479 -14.51 -8.40 10.19
N ALA A 480 -13.41 -7.88 10.74
CA ALA A 480 -12.15 -8.62 10.86
C ALA A 480 -12.31 -9.93 11.66
N ARG A 481 -13.04 -9.89 12.78
CA ARG A 481 -13.38 -11.10 13.55
C ARG A 481 -14.23 -12.08 12.73
N ALA A 482 -15.23 -11.58 12.02
CA ALA A 482 -16.09 -12.42 11.18
C ALA A 482 -15.29 -13.12 10.08
N LEU A 483 -14.33 -12.41 9.46
CA LEU A 483 -13.41 -12.97 8.47
C LEU A 483 -12.50 -14.06 9.06
N VAL A 484 -11.89 -13.81 10.23
CA VAL A 484 -11.08 -14.80 10.95
C VAL A 484 -11.88 -16.07 11.25
N GLN A 485 -13.12 -15.93 11.73
CA GLN A 485 -13.97 -17.09 12.03
C GLN A 485 -14.43 -17.83 10.77
N ARG A 486 -14.84 -17.08 9.73
CA ARG A 486 -15.32 -17.64 8.46
C ARG A 486 -14.27 -18.50 7.77
N PHE A 487 -13.02 -18.06 7.78
CA PHE A 487 -11.93 -18.71 7.07
C PHE A 487 -11.03 -19.56 7.97
N ARG A 488 -11.55 -19.98 9.14
CA ARG A 488 -10.85 -20.86 10.07
C ARG A 488 -10.74 -22.30 9.51
N GLY A 489 -9.60 -22.93 9.72
CA GLY A 489 -9.31 -24.30 9.31
C GLY A 489 -8.82 -24.46 7.86
N THR A 490 -8.17 -25.60 7.61
CA THR A 490 -7.59 -25.96 6.30
C THR A 490 -8.65 -26.13 5.20
N GLY A 491 -9.84 -26.62 5.55
CA GLY A 491 -10.95 -26.77 4.60
C GLY A 491 -11.41 -25.45 3.97
N ALA A 492 -11.42 -24.36 4.75
CA ALA A 492 -11.76 -23.03 4.23
C ALA A 492 -10.68 -22.50 3.26
N ALA A 493 -9.40 -22.72 3.60
CA ALA A 493 -8.28 -22.39 2.72
C ALA A 493 -8.36 -23.16 1.40
N SER A 494 -8.57 -24.48 1.44
CA SER A 494 -8.72 -25.31 0.24
C SER A 494 -9.92 -24.90 -0.62
N THR A 495 -11.05 -24.56 0.00
CA THR A 495 -12.25 -24.10 -0.71
C THR A 495 -11.98 -22.77 -1.43
N ALA A 496 -11.28 -21.84 -0.77
CA ALA A 496 -10.90 -20.56 -1.37
C ALA A 496 -9.94 -20.75 -2.56
N LEU A 497 -8.96 -21.65 -2.46
CA LEU A 497 -8.06 -21.97 -3.58
C LEU A 497 -8.81 -22.56 -4.77
N GLN A 498 -9.75 -23.48 -4.51
CA GLN A 498 -10.55 -24.07 -5.59
C GLN A 498 -11.39 -23.01 -6.29
N ALA A 499 -12.03 -22.10 -5.53
CA ALA A 499 -12.79 -21.00 -6.12
C ALA A 499 -11.92 -20.08 -7.01
N VAL A 500 -10.68 -19.78 -6.58
CA VAL A 500 -9.71 -19.02 -7.39
C VAL A 500 -9.40 -19.74 -8.71
N ARG A 501 -9.13 -21.04 -8.65
CA ARG A 501 -8.85 -21.85 -9.85
C ARG A 501 -10.05 -21.89 -10.80
N ASP A 502 -11.24 -22.16 -10.28
CA ASP A 502 -12.47 -22.22 -11.07
C ASP A 502 -12.75 -20.89 -11.75
N TYR A 503 -12.56 -19.77 -11.04
CA TYR A 503 -12.73 -18.42 -11.59
C TYR A 503 -11.77 -18.15 -12.75
N TRP A 504 -10.47 -18.42 -12.59
CA TRP A 504 -9.50 -18.16 -13.65
C TRP A 504 -9.65 -19.14 -14.80
N GLN A 505 -9.97 -20.41 -14.55
CA GLN A 505 -10.27 -21.37 -15.60
C GLN A 505 -11.48 -20.92 -16.42
N HIS A 506 -12.57 -20.48 -15.78
CA HIS A 506 -13.74 -19.96 -16.48
C HIS A 506 -13.43 -18.70 -17.28
N THR A 507 -12.78 -17.72 -16.65
CA THR A 507 -12.51 -16.40 -17.23
C THR A 507 -11.55 -16.48 -18.42
N LEU A 508 -10.47 -17.25 -18.30
CA LEU A 508 -9.41 -17.32 -19.32
C LEU A 508 -9.73 -18.30 -20.45
N SER A 509 -10.71 -19.20 -20.28
CA SER A 509 -11.14 -20.12 -21.33
C SER A 509 -12.18 -19.54 -22.28
N ALA A 510 -12.61 -18.29 -22.09
CA ALA A 510 -13.61 -17.62 -22.93
C ALA A 510 -13.20 -17.58 -24.41
N VAL A 511 -11.91 -17.37 -24.69
CA VAL A 511 -11.32 -17.49 -26.02
C VAL A 511 -10.05 -18.32 -25.91
N ARG A 512 -9.93 -19.35 -26.76
CA ARG A 512 -8.71 -20.13 -26.91
C ARG A 512 -8.33 -20.25 -28.38
N VAL A 513 -7.03 -20.20 -28.63
CA VAL A 513 -6.41 -20.41 -29.92
C VAL A 513 -5.53 -21.65 -29.87
N GLN A 514 -5.44 -22.33 -31.01
CA GLN A 514 -4.48 -23.39 -31.24
C GLN A 514 -3.79 -23.08 -32.56
N THR A 515 -2.48 -22.89 -32.52
CA THR A 515 -1.68 -22.53 -33.68
C THR A 515 -0.46 -23.43 -33.79
N PRO A 516 0.26 -23.41 -34.94
CA PRO A 516 1.56 -24.09 -35.03
C PRO A 516 2.66 -23.48 -34.13
N ASP A 517 2.42 -22.33 -33.48
CA ASP A 517 3.36 -21.66 -32.59
C ASP A 517 2.89 -21.73 -31.12
N PRO A 518 3.48 -22.62 -30.30
CA PRO A 518 3.10 -22.76 -28.89
C PRO A 518 3.30 -21.47 -28.06
N SER A 519 4.18 -20.57 -28.48
CA SER A 519 4.43 -19.32 -27.74
C SER A 519 3.24 -18.37 -27.83
N LEU A 520 2.62 -18.28 -29.01
CA LEU A 520 1.39 -17.52 -29.22
C LEU A 520 0.23 -18.14 -28.42
N ASP A 521 0.10 -19.47 -28.47
CA ASP A 521 -0.97 -20.19 -27.77
C ASP A 521 -0.89 -19.95 -26.25
N VAL A 522 0.29 -20.05 -25.65
CA VAL A 522 0.47 -19.83 -24.20
C VAL A 522 0.05 -18.40 -23.82
N LEU A 523 0.54 -17.39 -24.55
CA LEU A 523 0.24 -15.99 -24.23
C LEU A 523 -1.26 -15.68 -24.39
N ALA A 524 -1.85 -16.07 -25.51
CA ALA A 524 -3.24 -15.77 -25.84
C ALA A 524 -4.25 -16.56 -24.99
N ASN A 525 -3.93 -17.81 -24.60
CA ASN A 525 -4.84 -18.69 -23.86
C ASN A 525 -4.88 -18.44 -22.34
N GLY A 526 -4.20 -17.41 -21.84
CA GLY A 526 -4.29 -17.07 -20.42
C GLY A 526 -3.49 -15.85 -20.00
N TRP A 527 -2.18 -15.83 -20.28
CA TRP A 527 -1.27 -14.86 -19.65
C TRP A 527 -1.57 -13.39 -19.99
N LEU A 528 -1.91 -13.08 -21.24
CA LEU A 528 -2.28 -11.70 -21.62
C LEU A 528 -3.54 -11.24 -20.90
N MET A 529 -4.58 -12.07 -20.88
CA MET A 529 -5.86 -11.71 -20.25
C MET A 529 -5.75 -11.69 -18.72
N TYR A 530 -4.99 -12.62 -18.14
CA TYR A 530 -4.66 -12.61 -16.72
C TYR A 530 -3.94 -11.31 -16.32
N GLN A 531 -2.94 -10.88 -17.11
CA GLN A 531 -2.23 -9.63 -16.88
C GLN A 531 -3.18 -8.42 -16.95
N THR A 532 -4.07 -8.36 -17.95
CA THR A 532 -5.06 -7.29 -18.06
C THR A 532 -5.99 -7.25 -16.85
N ILE A 533 -6.58 -8.39 -16.47
CA ILE A 533 -7.57 -8.44 -15.39
C ILE A 533 -6.91 -8.28 -14.02
N ALA A 534 -5.94 -9.13 -13.67
CA ALA A 534 -5.35 -9.17 -12.34
C ALA A 534 -4.49 -7.95 -12.06
N CYS A 535 -3.55 -7.62 -12.97
CA CYS A 535 -2.55 -6.59 -12.74
C CYS A 535 -3.10 -5.19 -13.03
N ARG A 536 -3.65 -4.99 -14.24
CA ARG A 536 -4.03 -3.65 -14.70
C ARG A 536 -5.40 -3.23 -14.20
N PHE A 537 -6.41 -4.11 -14.30
CA PHE A 537 -7.78 -3.76 -13.95
C PHE A 537 -8.07 -3.86 -12.45
N LEU A 538 -7.77 -4.99 -11.80
CA LEU A 538 -8.09 -5.20 -10.38
C LEU A 538 -7.05 -4.59 -9.44
N ALA A 539 -5.76 -4.91 -9.62
CA ALA A 539 -4.71 -4.44 -8.72
C ALA A 539 -4.36 -2.97 -8.97
N ARG A 540 -4.35 -2.53 -10.25
CA ARG A 540 -3.78 -1.24 -10.70
C ARG A 540 -2.36 -1.08 -10.14
N SER A 541 -1.61 -2.17 -10.19
CA SER A 541 -0.36 -2.34 -9.46
C SER A 541 0.52 -3.42 -10.11
N GLY A 542 1.82 -3.31 -9.88
CA GLY A 542 2.85 -4.26 -10.30
C GLY A 542 4.07 -4.18 -9.39
N PHE A 543 5.17 -4.80 -9.81
CA PHE A 543 6.42 -4.78 -9.04
C PHE A 543 7.02 -3.37 -8.96
N TYR A 544 7.12 -2.69 -10.10
CA TYR A 544 7.74 -1.36 -10.25
C TYR A 544 6.81 -0.17 -9.99
N GLN A 545 5.52 -0.43 -9.81
CA GLN A 545 4.52 0.60 -9.66
C GLN A 545 3.44 0.14 -8.71
N SER A 546 3.28 0.87 -7.61
CA SER A 546 2.23 0.65 -6.62
C SER A 546 1.23 1.80 -6.69
N GLY A 547 0.31 1.73 -7.67
CA GLY A 547 -0.50 2.86 -8.14
C GLY A 547 -1.90 2.96 -7.51
N GLY A 548 -2.74 1.93 -7.66
CA GLY A 548 -4.08 1.89 -7.05
C GLY A 548 -5.14 2.84 -7.63
N ALA A 549 -4.75 3.90 -8.33
CA ALA A 549 -5.65 4.86 -8.99
C ALA A 549 -6.29 4.29 -10.26
N TYR A 550 -7.53 4.68 -10.53
CA TYR A 550 -8.15 4.52 -11.84
C TYR A 550 -7.68 5.68 -12.73
N GLY A 551 -6.95 5.38 -13.81
CA GLY A 551 -6.75 6.31 -14.92
C GLY A 551 -7.92 6.21 -15.87
N PHE A 552 -8.57 7.33 -16.19
CA PHE A 552 -9.79 7.34 -17.00
C PHE A 552 -9.57 6.68 -18.36
N ARG A 553 -8.55 7.17 -19.07
CA ARG A 553 -8.06 6.63 -20.34
C ARG A 553 -7.57 5.19 -20.23
N ASP A 554 -6.69 4.92 -19.27
CA ASP A 554 -6.03 3.62 -19.15
C ASP A 554 -7.01 2.49 -18.86
N GLN A 555 -7.94 2.73 -17.93
CA GLN A 555 -8.87 1.69 -17.48
C GLN A 555 -9.99 1.44 -18.48
N LEU A 556 -10.42 2.45 -19.24
CA LEU A 556 -11.32 2.25 -20.38
C LEU A 556 -10.65 1.37 -21.45
N GLN A 557 -9.39 1.62 -21.78
CA GLN A 557 -8.62 0.77 -22.70
C GLN A 557 -8.47 -0.67 -22.18
N ASP A 558 -8.10 -0.83 -20.92
CA ASP A 558 -7.97 -2.14 -20.27
C ASP A 558 -9.32 -2.88 -20.28
N SER A 559 -10.42 -2.18 -20.01
CA SER A 559 -11.76 -2.76 -20.02
C SER A 559 -12.20 -3.28 -21.38
N MET A 560 -11.86 -2.57 -22.46
CA MET A 560 -12.18 -3.01 -23.83
C MET A 560 -11.52 -4.34 -24.20
N ALA A 561 -10.34 -4.64 -23.65
CA ALA A 561 -9.67 -5.92 -23.89
C ALA A 561 -10.44 -7.09 -23.24
N MET A 562 -11.14 -6.85 -22.14
CA MET A 562 -11.83 -7.87 -21.34
C MET A 562 -13.25 -8.21 -21.84
N LEU A 563 -13.74 -7.58 -22.91
CA LEU A 563 -15.14 -7.70 -23.36
C LEU A 563 -15.65 -9.14 -23.53
N HIS A 564 -14.79 -10.06 -23.97
CA HIS A 564 -15.16 -11.47 -24.17
C HIS A 564 -15.00 -12.32 -22.89
N ALA A 565 -14.13 -11.91 -21.97
CA ALA A 565 -13.80 -12.66 -20.77
C ALA A 565 -14.62 -12.22 -19.54
N ALA A 566 -14.94 -10.93 -19.43
CA ALA A 566 -15.63 -10.35 -18.28
C ALA A 566 -16.53 -9.15 -18.65
N PRO A 567 -17.50 -9.31 -19.58
CA PRO A 567 -18.33 -8.20 -20.06
C PRO A 567 -19.08 -7.47 -18.94
N ALA A 568 -19.56 -8.19 -17.92
CA ALA A 568 -20.26 -7.57 -16.78
C ALA A 568 -19.39 -6.56 -16.03
N ARG A 569 -18.08 -6.85 -15.86
CA ARG A 569 -17.13 -5.91 -15.23
C ARG A 569 -16.88 -4.69 -16.11
N VAL A 570 -16.85 -4.87 -17.43
CA VAL A 570 -16.73 -3.76 -18.38
C VAL A 570 -17.94 -2.84 -18.26
N ARG A 571 -19.15 -3.40 -18.19
CA ARG A 571 -20.39 -2.65 -17.98
C ARG A 571 -20.33 -1.78 -16.72
N GLU A 572 -19.99 -2.39 -15.59
CA GLU A 572 -19.82 -1.68 -14.31
C GLU A 572 -18.78 -0.56 -14.42
N HIS A 573 -17.68 -0.81 -15.13
CA HIS A 573 -16.60 0.15 -15.29
C HIS A 573 -16.96 1.35 -16.17
N LEU A 574 -17.72 1.14 -17.25
CA LEU A 574 -18.24 2.24 -18.07
C LEU A 574 -19.07 3.23 -17.22
N LEU A 575 -19.92 2.68 -16.35
CA LEU A 575 -20.73 3.49 -15.42
C LEU A 575 -19.87 4.17 -14.35
N LEU A 576 -18.82 3.50 -13.86
CA LEU A 576 -17.85 4.10 -12.95
C LEU A 576 -17.14 5.30 -13.59
N CYS A 577 -16.61 5.15 -14.81
CA CYS A 577 -15.95 6.26 -15.50
C CYS A 577 -16.92 7.40 -15.80
N ALA A 578 -18.13 7.11 -16.29
CA ALA A 578 -19.16 8.13 -16.48
C ALA A 578 -19.46 8.92 -15.19
N ALA A 579 -19.44 8.25 -14.04
CA ALA A 579 -19.63 8.89 -12.74
C ALA A 579 -18.52 9.88 -12.33
N HIS A 580 -17.37 9.86 -13.02
CA HIS A 580 -16.23 10.76 -12.81
C HIS A 580 -16.04 11.76 -13.98
N GLN A 581 -17.09 11.95 -14.78
CA GLN A 581 -17.19 13.04 -15.75
C GLN A 581 -17.74 14.31 -15.08
N PHE A 582 -17.25 15.47 -15.49
CA PHE A 582 -17.79 16.77 -15.11
C PHE A 582 -18.93 17.19 -16.05
N PRO A 583 -19.87 18.06 -15.62
CA PRO A 583 -20.94 18.54 -16.50
C PRO A 583 -20.43 19.21 -17.77
N GLU A 584 -19.24 19.80 -17.77
CA GLU A 584 -18.63 20.38 -18.96
C GLU A 584 -18.24 19.34 -20.04
N GLY A 585 -18.15 18.05 -19.68
CA GLY A 585 -17.88 16.94 -20.58
C GLY A 585 -16.45 16.40 -20.51
N ASP A 586 -15.53 17.13 -19.86
CA ASP A 586 -14.23 16.63 -19.44
C ASP A 586 -14.34 15.75 -18.17
N VAL A 587 -13.22 15.20 -17.71
CA VAL A 587 -13.21 14.10 -16.73
C VAL A 587 -12.10 14.28 -15.70
N GLN A 588 -12.18 13.53 -14.59
CA GLN A 588 -10.99 13.30 -13.77
C GLN A 588 -10.02 12.42 -14.57
N HIS A 589 -8.84 12.92 -14.86
CA HIS A 589 -7.78 12.20 -15.58
C HIS A 589 -7.41 10.89 -14.85
N TRP A 590 -7.31 10.95 -13.52
CA TRP A 590 -7.27 9.78 -12.65
C TRP A 590 -7.78 10.09 -11.24
N TRP A 591 -8.17 9.05 -10.48
CA TRP A 591 -8.61 9.17 -9.08
C TRP A 591 -8.27 7.93 -8.23
N HIS A 592 -8.11 8.13 -6.92
CA HIS A 592 -7.92 7.06 -5.94
C HIS A 592 -9.21 6.72 -5.18
N PRO A 593 -9.69 5.47 -5.23
CA PRO A 593 -10.79 5.03 -4.36
C PRO A 593 -10.30 4.88 -2.90
N PRO A 594 -11.20 4.99 -1.90
CA PRO A 594 -12.65 5.17 -2.02
C PRO A 594 -13.13 6.62 -1.97
N LEU A 595 -12.23 7.58 -1.70
CA LEU A 595 -12.62 8.99 -1.62
C LEU A 595 -12.77 9.64 -3.00
N ASP A 596 -12.23 9.01 -4.05
CA ASP A 596 -12.27 9.50 -5.43
C ASP A 596 -11.55 10.86 -5.61
N ARG A 597 -10.60 11.15 -4.71
CA ARG A 597 -9.67 12.26 -4.86
C ARG A 597 -8.79 12.01 -6.08
N GLY A 598 -8.66 13.01 -6.93
CA GLY A 598 -8.04 12.81 -8.23
C GLY A 598 -7.59 14.10 -8.89
N VAL A 599 -7.06 13.96 -10.10
CA VAL A 599 -6.55 15.08 -10.89
C VAL A 599 -7.52 15.41 -12.01
N ARG A 600 -7.80 16.71 -12.20
CA ARG A 600 -8.44 17.26 -13.40
C ARG A 600 -7.37 17.99 -14.21
N THR A 601 -7.29 17.70 -15.51
CA THR A 601 -6.27 18.23 -16.43
C THR A 601 -6.92 18.90 -17.64
N HIS A 602 -6.10 19.50 -18.52
CA HIS A 602 -6.51 19.91 -19.87
C HIS A 602 -6.28 18.82 -20.93
N CYS A 603 -6.00 17.57 -20.55
CA CYS A 603 -5.74 16.49 -21.52
C CYS A 603 -7.00 16.22 -22.35
N SER A 604 -6.89 16.26 -23.68
CA SER A 604 -8.06 16.32 -24.55
C SER A 604 -8.51 14.98 -25.12
N ASP A 605 -7.74 13.91 -24.92
CA ASP A 605 -8.14 12.58 -25.37
C ASP A 605 -8.95 11.81 -24.31
N ASP A 606 -8.72 12.07 -23.02
CA ASP A 606 -9.29 11.33 -21.88
C ASP A 606 -10.80 11.06 -22.04
N PHE A 607 -11.60 12.11 -22.26
CA PHE A 607 -13.05 11.99 -22.31
C PHE A 607 -13.56 11.26 -23.57
N LEU A 608 -12.80 11.26 -24.67
CA LEU A 608 -13.18 10.56 -25.92
C LEU A 608 -13.04 9.04 -25.82
N TRP A 609 -12.30 8.53 -24.84
CA TRP A 609 -12.22 7.08 -24.57
C TRP A 609 -13.56 6.49 -24.12
N LEU A 610 -14.43 7.27 -23.47
CA LEU A 610 -15.75 6.81 -23.01
C LEU A 610 -16.68 6.44 -24.18
N PRO A 611 -16.98 7.33 -25.15
CA PRO A 611 -17.83 6.98 -26.29
C PRO A 611 -17.25 5.86 -27.15
N LEU A 612 -15.92 5.74 -27.25
CA LEU A 612 -15.29 4.60 -27.93
C LEU A 612 -15.55 3.28 -27.20
N ALA A 613 -15.30 3.23 -25.89
CA ALA A 613 -15.46 2.03 -25.08
C ALA A 613 -16.93 1.59 -25.01
N VAL A 614 -17.86 2.55 -24.87
CA VAL A 614 -19.31 2.30 -24.93
C VAL A 614 -19.70 1.72 -26.29
N SER A 615 -19.24 2.32 -27.40
CA SER A 615 -19.55 1.83 -28.73
C SER A 615 -19.07 0.39 -28.93
N ARG A 616 -17.84 0.09 -28.50
CA ARG A 616 -17.27 -1.25 -28.59
C ARG A 616 -18.01 -2.25 -27.71
N TYR A 617 -18.38 -1.87 -26.49
CA TYR A 617 -19.14 -2.73 -25.57
C TYR A 617 -20.49 -3.11 -26.15
N VAL A 618 -21.27 -2.13 -26.63
CA VAL A 618 -22.60 -2.37 -27.21
C VAL A 618 -22.49 -3.24 -28.46
N GLN A 619 -21.53 -2.95 -29.34
CA GLN A 619 -21.33 -3.73 -30.57
C GLN A 619 -20.93 -5.18 -30.32
N VAL A 620 -20.09 -5.45 -29.31
CA VAL A 620 -19.60 -6.80 -29.01
C VAL A 620 -20.60 -7.61 -28.19
N THR A 621 -21.27 -6.99 -27.22
CA THR A 621 -22.14 -7.69 -26.26
C THR A 621 -23.61 -7.70 -26.67
N GLY A 622 -24.04 -6.74 -27.50
CA GLY A 622 -25.45 -6.50 -27.80
C GLY A 622 -26.25 -5.85 -26.67
N ASP A 623 -25.64 -5.54 -25.53
CA ASP A 623 -26.31 -4.88 -24.39
C ASP A 623 -26.46 -3.38 -24.67
N SER A 624 -27.47 -3.01 -25.45
CA SER A 624 -27.85 -1.61 -25.68
C SER A 624 -28.50 -0.96 -24.46
N GLY A 625 -28.99 -1.76 -23.49
CA GLY A 625 -29.63 -1.27 -22.27
C GLY A 625 -28.69 -0.45 -21.39
N VAL A 626 -27.37 -0.69 -21.47
CA VAL A 626 -26.37 0.13 -20.76
C VAL A 626 -26.44 1.62 -21.14
N LEU A 627 -26.88 1.95 -22.36
CA LEU A 627 -26.96 3.32 -22.86
C LEU A 627 -28.02 4.15 -22.13
N ASP A 628 -29.01 3.50 -21.51
CA ASP A 628 -30.13 4.11 -20.79
C ASP A 628 -29.89 4.17 -19.26
N GLU A 629 -28.77 3.63 -18.77
CA GLU A 629 -28.41 3.68 -17.35
C GLU A 629 -28.15 5.12 -16.92
N MET A 630 -28.82 5.54 -15.84
CA MET A 630 -28.70 6.90 -15.30
C MET A 630 -27.49 7.01 -14.37
N VAL A 631 -26.50 7.80 -14.75
CA VAL A 631 -25.26 8.03 -13.99
C VAL A 631 -25.18 9.51 -13.58
N GLY A 632 -24.52 9.81 -12.46
CA GLY A 632 -24.30 11.18 -11.98
C GLY A 632 -22.99 11.77 -12.49
N PHE A 633 -22.77 13.06 -12.23
CA PHE A 633 -21.50 13.75 -12.54
C PHE A 633 -20.74 14.09 -11.25
N VAL A 634 -19.47 14.44 -11.39
CA VAL A 634 -18.68 15.14 -10.37
C VAL A 634 -18.63 16.64 -10.66
N GLU A 635 -18.56 17.47 -9.62
CA GLU A 635 -18.44 18.92 -9.70
C GLU A 635 -17.12 19.39 -9.11
N GLY A 636 -16.50 20.35 -9.78
CA GLY A 636 -15.26 20.99 -9.37
C GLY A 636 -15.05 22.25 -10.21
N ARG A 637 -14.19 23.15 -9.73
CA ARG A 637 -13.84 24.35 -10.52
C ARG A 637 -13.18 23.93 -11.85
N PRO A 638 -13.33 24.70 -12.93
CA PRO A 638 -12.55 24.48 -14.13
C PRO A 638 -11.05 24.64 -13.84
N VAL A 639 -10.22 23.93 -14.59
CA VAL A 639 -8.76 24.12 -14.56
C VAL A 639 -8.44 25.50 -15.16
N SER A 640 -7.70 26.34 -14.44
CA SER A 640 -7.36 27.68 -14.93
C SER A 640 -6.43 27.58 -16.14
N ARG A 641 -6.39 28.62 -16.99
CA ARG A 641 -5.47 28.65 -18.14
C ARG A 641 -3.99 28.61 -17.76
N ASP A 642 -3.65 29.12 -16.58
CA ASP A 642 -2.28 29.16 -16.07
C ASP A 642 -1.91 27.89 -15.27
N GLU A 643 -2.85 26.95 -15.10
CA GLU A 643 -2.66 25.69 -14.39
C GLU A 643 -2.63 24.53 -15.38
N GLU A 644 -1.63 23.66 -15.28
CA GLU A 644 -1.59 22.40 -16.04
C GLU A 644 -2.68 21.43 -15.55
N SER A 645 -2.81 21.33 -14.22
CA SER A 645 -3.77 20.47 -13.54
C SER A 645 -3.97 20.90 -12.09
N TYR A 646 -4.98 20.34 -11.42
CA TYR A 646 -5.10 20.41 -9.96
C TYR A 646 -5.54 19.06 -9.38
N TYR A 647 -5.13 18.78 -8.14
CA TYR A 647 -5.54 17.61 -7.37
C TYR A 647 -6.56 18.01 -6.31
N ASP A 648 -7.76 17.42 -6.34
CA ASP A 648 -8.82 17.74 -5.38
C ASP A 648 -9.79 16.57 -5.15
N LEU A 649 -10.62 16.71 -4.12
CA LEU A 649 -11.77 15.87 -3.87
C LEU A 649 -13.01 16.54 -4.48
N PRO A 650 -13.51 16.06 -5.62
CA PRO A 650 -14.68 16.67 -6.23
C PRO A 650 -15.96 16.41 -5.41
N VAL A 651 -16.97 17.25 -5.64
CA VAL A 651 -18.31 17.10 -5.05
C VAL A 651 -19.16 16.25 -5.99
N ARG A 652 -20.10 15.47 -5.46
CA ARG A 652 -21.07 14.75 -6.30
C ARG A 652 -22.15 15.72 -6.79
N SER A 653 -22.40 15.73 -8.10
CA SER A 653 -23.48 16.52 -8.69
C SER A 653 -24.85 15.90 -8.42
N GLU A 654 -25.87 16.75 -8.34
CA GLU A 654 -27.27 16.34 -8.43
C GLU A 654 -27.70 16.06 -9.88
N LEU A 655 -26.93 16.56 -10.88
CA LEU A 655 -27.16 16.27 -12.28
C LEU A 655 -26.94 14.77 -12.55
N ARG A 656 -27.89 14.17 -13.27
CA ARG A 656 -27.81 12.80 -13.75
C ARG A 656 -28.28 12.71 -15.19
N GLU A 657 -27.57 11.94 -16.00
CA GLU A 657 -27.92 11.69 -17.39
C GLU A 657 -27.75 10.21 -17.72
N THR A 658 -28.29 9.80 -18.87
CA THR A 658 -28.03 8.45 -19.37
C THR A 658 -26.57 8.32 -19.78
N LEU A 659 -26.01 7.11 -19.78
CA LEU A 659 -24.66 6.87 -20.29
C LEU A 659 -24.49 7.38 -21.73
N TYR A 660 -25.54 7.30 -22.55
CA TYR A 660 -25.56 7.93 -23.87
C TYR A 660 -25.37 9.46 -23.80
N GLY A 661 -26.04 10.14 -22.87
CA GLY A 661 -25.86 11.58 -22.61
C GLY A 661 -24.43 11.96 -22.18
N HIS A 662 -23.82 11.16 -21.30
CA HIS A 662 -22.40 11.31 -20.94
C HIS A 662 -21.47 11.25 -22.17
N CYS A 663 -21.72 10.30 -23.08
CA CYS A 663 -21.00 10.20 -24.35
C CYS A 663 -21.21 11.44 -25.24
N LEU A 664 -22.44 11.97 -25.34
CA LEU A 664 -22.70 13.20 -26.10
C LEU A 664 -21.92 14.40 -25.55
N ARG A 665 -21.84 14.54 -24.22
CA ARG A 665 -21.04 15.61 -23.59
C ARG A 665 -19.55 15.48 -23.87
N ALA A 666 -19.02 14.26 -23.85
CA ALA A 666 -17.62 14.01 -24.22
C ALA A 666 -17.35 14.40 -25.69
N LEU A 667 -18.25 14.05 -26.61
CA LEU A 667 -18.13 14.43 -28.02
C LEU A 667 -18.25 15.93 -28.22
N GLU A 668 -19.14 16.60 -27.49
CA GLU A 668 -19.27 18.07 -27.50
C GLU A 668 -17.98 18.75 -27.04
N ASN A 669 -17.41 18.28 -25.92
CA ASN A 669 -16.18 18.83 -25.37
C ASN A 669 -14.98 18.62 -26.31
N GLY A 670 -15.03 17.59 -27.17
CA GLY A 670 -14.03 17.32 -28.20
C GLY A 670 -14.16 18.17 -29.47
N LYS A 671 -15.17 19.05 -29.62
CA LYS A 671 -15.37 19.86 -30.84
C LYS A 671 -14.38 21.00 -31.11
N PRO A 672 -13.71 21.64 -30.12
CA PRO A 672 -12.77 22.71 -30.41
C PRO A 672 -11.70 22.29 -31.44
N ARG A 673 -11.39 23.21 -32.36
CA ARG A 673 -10.38 23.04 -33.42
C ARG A 673 -9.36 24.15 -33.36
N GLY A 674 -8.12 23.85 -33.76
CA GLY A 674 -7.09 24.86 -33.95
C GLY A 674 -7.14 25.49 -35.34
N VAL A 675 -6.01 26.05 -35.76
CA VAL A 675 -5.92 26.85 -36.98
C VAL A 675 -5.95 26.02 -38.25
N HIS A 676 -5.65 24.72 -38.18
CA HIS A 676 -5.67 23.79 -39.30
C HIS A 676 -6.91 22.89 -39.28
N GLY A 677 -7.94 23.23 -38.49
CA GLY A 677 -9.15 22.41 -38.40
C GLY A 677 -8.95 21.08 -37.65
N LEU A 678 -7.80 20.89 -36.97
CA LEU A 678 -7.51 19.70 -36.17
C LEU A 678 -7.87 19.91 -34.69
N PRO A 679 -8.11 18.85 -33.91
CA PRO A 679 -8.43 18.96 -32.49
C PRO A 679 -7.28 19.59 -31.69
N LEU A 680 -7.63 20.46 -30.75
CA LEU A 680 -6.66 21.04 -29.83
C LEU A 680 -6.13 19.96 -28.86
N ILE A 681 -4.81 19.91 -28.70
CA ILE A 681 -4.15 18.95 -27.79
C ILE A 681 -4.30 19.33 -26.30
N GLY A 682 -4.65 20.59 -26.00
CA GLY A 682 -4.78 21.05 -24.61
C GLY A 682 -3.50 20.83 -23.79
N GLY A 683 -3.62 20.21 -22.63
CA GLY A 683 -2.50 19.85 -21.75
C GLY A 683 -1.78 18.55 -22.14
N GLY A 684 -2.23 17.85 -23.18
CA GLY A 684 -1.71 16.55 -23.61
C GLY A 684 -2.77 15.73 -24.35
N ASP A 685 -2.32 14.77 -25.15
CA ASP A 685 -3.15 13.67 -25.66
C ASP A 685 -2.67 12.35 -25.05
N TRP A 686 -2.84 11.21 -25.75
CA TRP A 686 -2.38 9.91 -25.29
C TRP A 686 -0.88 9.85 -24.95
N ASN A 687 -0.06 10.72 -25.56
CA ASN A 687 1.34 10.86 -25.17
C ASN A 687 1.50 11.93 -24.08
N ASP A 688 1.50 11.49 -22.82
CA ASP A 688 1.67 12.35 -21.64
C ASP A 688 2.94 13.23 -21.71
N GLY A 689 3.97 12.82 -22.47
CA GLY A 689 5.21 13.59 -22.63
C GLY A 689 5.13 14.81 -23.54
N MET A 690 4.02 15.01 -24.26
CA MET A 690 3.79 16.17 -25.15
C MET A 690 3.02 17.32 -24.48
N ASN A 691 3.03 17.38 -23.15
CA ASN A 691 2.24 18.32 -22.34
C ASN A 691 2.51 19.82 -22.58
N LEU A 692 3.65 20.19 -23.17
CA LEU A 692 3.97 21.59 -23.49
C LEU A 692 3.49 22.05 -24.87
N VAL A 693 3.05 21.14 -25.75
CA VAL A 693 2.66 21.47 -27.13
C VAL A 693 1.43 22.39 -27.16
N GLY A 694 0.46 22.13 -26.27
CA GLY A 694 -0.78 22.90 -26.20
C GLY A 694 -0.90 23.85 -25.02
N ALA A 695 0.16 24.08 -24.24
CA ALA A 695 0.12 24.89 -23.01
C ALA A 695 -0.38 26.34 -23.22
N GLN A 696 -0.28 26.89 -24.44
CA GLN A 696 -0.81 28.22 -24.79
C GLN A 696 -2.20 28.17 -25.47
N GLY A 697 -2.87 27.02 -25.48
CA GLY A 697 -4.18 26.81 -26.09
C GLY A 697 -4.19 26.82 -27.62
N ARG A 698 -3.05 26.53 -28.26
CA ARG A 698 -2.87 26.61 -29.73
C ARG A 698 -2.36 25.33 -30.38
N GLY A 699 -1.86 24.38 -29.59
CA GLY A 699 -1.35 23.12 -30.12
C GLY A 699 -2.48 22.24 -30.64
N GLU A 700 -2.25 21.56 -31.75
CA GLU A 700 -3.17 20.60 -32.35
C GLU A 700 -2.53 19.21 -32.34
N SER A 701 -3.35 18.15 -32.29
CA SER A 701 -2.88 16.77 -32.35
C SER A 701 -3.45 16.02 -33.55
N VAL A 702 -2.55 15.54 -34.40
CA VAL A 702 -2.88 14.68 -35.55
C VAL A 702 -3.32 13.29 -35.05
N TRP A 703 -2.69 12.76 -34.00
CA TRP A 703 -3.11 11.50 -33.40
C TRP A 703 -4.54 11.61 -32.87
N LEU A 704 -4.85 12.70 -32.16
CA LEU A 704 -6.20 12.96 -31.63
C LEU A 704 -7.22 13.14 -32.75
N ALA A 705 -6.85 13.74 -33.88
CA ALA A 705 -7.71 13.82 -35.06
C ALA A 705 -8.09 12.42 -35.62
N PHE A 706 -7.11 11.53 -35.79
CA PHE A 706 -7.38 10.14 -36.20
C PHE A 706 -8.24 9.40 -35.17
N PHE A 707 -7.95 9.60 -33.88
CA PHE A 707 -8.70 9.00 -32.80
C PHE A 707 -10.16 9.47 -32.78
N GLN A 708 -10.38 10.79 -32.86
CA GLN A 708 -11.70 11.39 -32.88
C GLN A 708 -12.50 10.99 -34.11
N TYR A 709 -11.86 10.85 -35.28
CA TYR A 709 -12.50 10.32 -36.49
C TYR A 709 -13.10 8.93 -36.25
N ASP A 710 -12.33 8.00 -35.68
CA ASP A 710 -12.80 6.63 -35.37
C ASP A 710 -13.91 6.65 -34.31
N VAL A 711 -13.77 7.46 -33.26
CA VAL A 711 -14.80 7.62 -32.21
C VAL A 711 -16.12 8.11 -32.79
N LEU A 712 -16.09 9.17 -33.61
CA LEU A 712 -17.28 9.74 -34.24
C LEU A 712 -17.96 8.73 -35.18
N GLY A 713 -17.19 8.02 -36.01
CA GLY A 713 -17.73 7.01 -36.92
C GLY A 713 -18.42 5.85 -36.19
N ARG A 714 -17.80 5.35 -35.10
CA ARG A 714 -18.39 4.30 -34.27
C ARG A 714 -19.63 4.78 -33.53
N PHE A 715 -19.58 5.97 -32.94
CA PHE A 715 -20.71 6.50 -32.18
C PHE A 715 -21.90 6.88 -33.07
N ALA A 716 -21.66 7.31 -34.31
CA ALA A 716 -22.73 7.49 -35.30
C ALA A 716 -23.55 6.20 -35.52
N THR A 717 -22.87 5.04 -35.53
CA THR A 717 -23.53 3.73 -35.65
C THR A 717 -24.39 3.43 -34.42
N ILE A 718 -23.93 3.81 -33.22
CA ILE A 718 -24.71 3.67 -31.98
C ILE A 718 -25.94 4.59 -31.98
N ALA A 719 -25.79 5.84 -32.42
CA ALA A 719 -26.88 6.79 -32.54
C ALA A 719 -27.95 6.29 -33.54
N GLU A 720 -27.55 5.75 -34.68
CA GLU A 720 -28.46 5.12 -35.66
C GLU A 720 -29.24 3.94 -35.06
N GLN A 721 -28.57 3.07 -34.30
CA GLN A 721 -29.23 1.95 -33.61
C GLN A 721 -30.26 2.41 -32.58
N ARG A 722 -30.10 3.61 -32.02
CA ARG A 722 -31.07 4.26 -31.13
C ARG A 722 -32.13 5.10 -31.86
N ASN A 723 -32.11 5.15 -33.19
CA ASN A 723 -32.92 6.05 -34.02
C ASN A 723 -32.69 7.55 -33.73
N ASP A 724 -31.52 7.93 -33.21
CA ASP A 724 -31.07 9.31 -33.05
C ASP A 724 -30.32 9.75 -34.32
N LEU A 725 -31.09 9.98 -35.39
CA LEU A 725 -30.55 10.26 -36.72
C LEU A 725 -29.83 11.61 -36.81
N ASP A 726 -30.23 12.57 -35.97
CA ASP A 726 -29.62 13.90 -35.94
C ASP A 726 -28.19 13.83 -35.38
N THR A 727 -27.99 13.14 -34.24
CA THR A 727 -26.65 12.91 -33.70
C THR A 727 -25.80 12.08 -34.66
N ALA A 728 -26.36 11.04 -35.28
CA ALA A 728 -25.64 10.23 -36.25
C ALA A 728 -25.12 11.08 -37.43
N ALA A 729 -25.98 11.93 -38.02
CA ALA A 729 -25.60 12.81 -39.11
C ALA A 729 -24.54 13.83 -38.68
N GLN A 730 -24.65 14.40 -37.48
CA GLN A 730 -23.65 15.34 -36.94
C GLN A 730 -22.29 14.67 -36.74
N CYS A 731 -22.26 13.45 -36.21
CA CYS A 731 -21.02 12.70 -36.01
C CYS A 731 -20.34 12.39 -37.35
N ARG A 732 -21.11 11.94 -38.35
CA ARG A 732 -20.59 11.66 -39.70
C ARG A 732 -20.03 12.92 -40.36
N ALA A 733 -20.76 14.03 -40.32
CA ALA A 733 -20.31 15.30 -40.89
C ALA A 733 -18.99 15.80 -40.25
N GLN A 734 -18.85 15.65 -38.93
CA GLN A 734 -17.60 16.01 -38.24
C GLN A 734 -16.45 15.06 -38.59
N ALA A 735 -16.72 13.77 -38.73
CA ALA A 735 -15.72 12.79 -39.17
C ALA A 735 -15.24 13.11 -40.60
N ASP A 736 -16.16 13.39 -41.52
CA ASP A 736 -15.82 13.77 -42.90
C ASP A 736 -14.97 15.05 -42.94
N SER A 737 -15.32 16.06 -42.13
CA SER A 737 -14.52 17.28 -41.98
C SER A 737 -13.12 16.97 -41.47
N LEU A 738 -12.96 16.14 -40.43
CA LEU A 738 -11.65 15.75 -39.91
C LEU A 738 -10.84 14.98 -40.94
N SER A 739 -11.47 14.12 -41.74
CA SER A 739 -10.80 13.38 -42.80
C SER A 739 -10.17 14.32 -43.83
N LEU A 740 -10.89 15.37 -44.22
CA LEU A 740 -10.37 16.36 -45.17
C LEU A 740 -9.19 17.14 -44.58
N GLU A 741 -9.27 17.58 -43.33
CA GLU A 741 -8.19 18.32 -42.66
C GLU A 741 -6.97 17.44 -42.33
N LEU A 742 -7.17 16.12 -42.17
CA LEU A 742 -6.08 15.15 -42.00
C LEU A 742 -5.34 14.86 -43.32
N GLU A 743 -6.03 14.97 -44.46
CA GLU A 743 -5.46 14.78 -45.79
C GLU A 743 -4.75 16.03 -46.33
N ALA A 744 -5.20 17.22 -45.91
CA ALA A 744 -4.64 18.53 -46.27
C ALA A 744 -3.30 18.79 -45.58
#